data_AF-A0A1J5PVL3-F1
#
_entry.id   AF-A0A1J5PVL3-F1
#
_cell.length_a   1.000
_cell.length_b   1.000
_cell.length_c   1.000
_cell.angle_alpha   90.00
_cell.angle_beta   90.00
_cell.angle_gamma   90.00
#
_symmetry.space_group_name_H-M   'P 1'
#
loop_
_entity.id
_entity.type
_entity.pdbx_description
1 polymer ?
#
loop_
_entity_poly.entity_id
_entity_poly.type
_entity_poly.pdbx_seq_one_letter_code
_entity_poly.pdbx_strand_id
1 'polypeptide(L)'
;MSMMIGLGLTNPMALRTAAVVQPVQAVNADGWSVTYPTPPATFNPVAAPQILSVQRAGFNAAGAAVTVTDHLTLMARVRQPYPAQATLTADRVALSDFVYAGDVVPGVANGSNLAYPQPIACWLTPDLERARGAKFAAQLAVAHAYARAGRPVAAVKFIASDGVNTVTQMVSAMTSRQFTSGLYAPYFEANIDLSTLTAGVICTLDAVIYPWVGNAFQLSVDAGAYPTINLSVLKFLNDRAGSYGDAFAYVNATVGSNATAVVSAAAATAMAAPFATIAAAAAAIKTFNAAHYGRSDTSGGTIRLVAGVHAHANFSAATSGAIPLVIEAADVHAKASTVYTDNGANVSAGFPSKVKLKDLTLRKVGASVIFLDNGATIATLDRMMVLQNVTVDRNGTSTFGAWIYRTGRMYLVEVDGAADGLFSVYNGNARKEINAVGCSGAWGSTLIFNAVGCKLYSMQRVTGFANVEVGVGQLVHHCMLTETVDGHQAFLASGLEIGARGQGLVGCVLEQTGGATGAVLRMQADSDVFAAQNVLYIGVTAVGSRSNWLYQDSGSTTITKRGFRRFSVDLQHNTKTDVFGANSNLVGNWPAAYNVGNQSNAAVQGSSDGGVAVPGAGVWLGEVAGLGDAYGSATAPLVTAWANDQSFAGGRAGGGDYTPGAGNTLPRVPAGMAPYPVDMMGRAVRNDGRAVAGAVQPA
;
A
#
# COMPACT_ATOMS: atom_id res chain seq x y z
N MET A 1 -56.49 -10.08 35.67
CA MET A 1 -56.20 -8.83 34.94
C MET A 1 -54.77 -8.95 34.45
N SER A 2 -54.61 -9.03 33.14
CA SER A 2 -53.45 -9.58 32.43
C SER A 2 -52.22 -8.66 32.44
N MET A 3 -51.03 -9.26 32.54
CA MET A 3 -49.79 -8.67 32.05
C MET A 3 -49.15 -9.69 31.09
N MET A 4 -49.16 -9.36 29.80
CA MET A 4 -48.61 -10.17 28.72
C MET A 4 -47.14 -9.81 28.48
N ILE A 5 -46.33 -10.85 28.34
CA ILE A 5 -44.98 -10.86 27.75
C ILE A 5 -45.12 -10.72 26.22
N GLY A 6 -44.22 -9.97 25.58
CA GLY A 6 -44.14 -9.87 24.11
C GLY A 6 -42.71 -9.69 23.61
N LEU A 7 -42.14 -10.78 23.09
CA LEU A 7 -40.91 -10.87 22.29
C LEU A 7 -41.09 -10.22 20.90
N GLY A 8 -39.98 -9.77 20.29
CA GLY A 8 -39.94 -9.38 18.88
C GLY A 8 -38.54 -9.04 18.34
N LEU A 9 -37.58 -9.96 18.44
CA LEU A 9 -36.35 -9.93 17.63
C LEU A 9 -36.69 -10.52 16.25
N THR A 10 -36.70 -9.70 15.20
CA THR A 10 -36.73 -10.19 13.81
C THR A 10 -35.31 -10.22 13.25
N ASN A 11 -34.76 -11.44 13.22
CA ASN A 11 -33.51 -11.81 12.57
C ASN A 11 -33.80 -12.01 11.07
N PRO A 12 -33.19 -11.27 10.12
CA PRO A 12 -33.37 -11.54 8.70
C PRO A 12 -32.37 -12.61 8.23
N MET A 13 -32.39 -13.79 8.85
CA MET A 13 -31.59 -14.95 8.42
C MET A 13 -32.35 -16.24 8.74
N ALA A 14 -33.45 -16.48 8.02
CA ALA A 14 -34.05 -17.81 7.94
C ALA A 14 -34.92 -17.93 6.69
N LEU A 15 -34.31 -17.92 5.49
CA LEU A 15 -34.85 -18.74 4.41
C LEU A 15 -34.22 -20.13 4.54
N ARG A 16 -34.91 -21.04 5.24
CA ARG A 16 -34.71 -22.47 5.05
C ARG A 16 -35.42 -22.84 3.75
N THR A 17 -34.72 -22.76 2.62
CA THR A 17 -35.12 -23.43 1.40
C THR A 17 -34.43 -24.79 1.34
N ALA A 18 -35.20 -25.83 1.01
CA ALA A 18 -34.70 -27.18 0.77
C ALA A 18 -33.51 -27.15 -0.20
N ALA A 19 -32.54 -28.05 -0.02
CA ALA A 19 -31.42 -28.20 -0.94
C ALA A 19 -31.95 -28.54 -2.34
N VAL A 20 -32.10 -27.51 -3.17
CA VAL A 20 -32.21 -27.67 -4.62
C VAL A 20 -30.92 -28.37 -5.03
N VAL A 21 -31.02 -29.54 -5.66
CA VAL A 21 -29.89 -30.16 -6.35
C VAL A 21 -29.36 -29.12 -7.31
N GLN A 22 -28.23 -28.49 -6.96
CA GLN A 22 -27.58 -27.55 -7.85
C GLN A 22 -27.15 -28.35 -9.08
N PRO A 23 -27.60 -27.99 -10.30
CA PRO A 23 -27.21 -28.69 -11.53
C PRO A 23 -25.73 -28.48 -11.91
N VAL A 24 -24.96 -27.81 -11.04
CA VAL A 24 -23.52 -27.63 -11.17
C VAL A 24 -22.83 -28.97 -10.93
N GLN A 25 -22.02 -29.41 -11.90
CA GLN A 25 -21.27 -30.67 -11.80
C GLN A 25 -19.88 -30.48 -11.17
N ALA A 26 -19.17 -29.44 -11.59
CA ALA A 26 -17.81 -29.18 -11.14
C ALA A 26 -17.47 -27.69 -11.19
N VAL A 27 -16.55 -27.29 -10.32
CA VAL A 27 -15.78 -26.04 -10.45
C VAL A 27 -14.63 -26.29 -11.42
N ASN A 28 -14.43 -25.40 -12.38
CA ASN A 28 -13.38 -25.51 -13.38
C ASN A 28 -11.99 -25.16 -12.82
N ALA A 29 -10.93 -25.61 -13.50
CA ALA A 29 -9.53 -25.37 -13.11
C ALA A 29 -9.16 -23.89 -12.94
N ASP A 30 -9.86 -23.01 -13.65
CA ASP A 30 -9.69 -21.56 -13.56
C ASP A 30 -10.22 -20.95 -12.26
N GLY A 31 -11.03 -21.69 -11.49
CA GLY A 31 -11.61 -21.29 -10.20
C GLY A 31 -12.61 -20.13 -10.25
N TRP A 32 -12.96 -19.58 -11.40
CA TRP A 32 -13.96 -18.51 -11.53
C TRP A 32 -15.22 -18.95 -12.28
N SER A 33 -15.20 -20.14 -12.87
CA SER A 33 -16.33 -20.69 -13.59
C SER A 33 -16.65 -22.13 -13.16
N VAL A 34 -17.86 -22.56 -13.50
CA VAL A 34 -18.36 -23.91 -13.23
C VAL A 34 -18.91 -24.57 -14.49
N THR A 35 -18.97 -25.90 -14.48
CA THR A 35 -19.71 -26.71 -15.46
C THR A 35 -21.14 -26.91 -14.99
N TYR A 36 -22.08 -26.47 -15.82
CA TYR A 36 -23.53 -26.55 -15.67
C TYR A 36 -24.09 -27.13 -16.97
N PRO A 37 -24.49 -28.41 -17.04
CA PRO A 37 -24.79 -29.11 -18.30
C PRO A 37 -25.90 -28.51 -19.16
N THR A 38 -26.92 -27.93 -18.54
CA THR A 38 -28.08 -27.33 -19.22
C THR A 38 -28.35 -25.94 -18.65
N PRO A 39 -27.43 -24.98 -18.83
CA PRO A 39 -27.58 -23.67 -18.22
C PRO A 39 -28.70 -22.90 -18.94
N PRO A 40 -29.48 -22.09 -18.22
CA PRO A 40 -30.46 -21.22 -18.86
C PRO A 40 -29.77 -20.26 -19.85
N ALA A 41 -30.54 -19.78 -20.83
CA ALA A 41 -30.02 -18.80 -21.80
C ALA A 41 -29.55 -17.51 -21.12
N THR A 42 -30.23 -17.10 -20.05
CA THR A 42 -29.90 -15.93 -19.24
C THR A 42 -29.98 -16.26 -17.75
N PHE A 43 -29.16 -15.57 -16.96
CA PHE A 43 -29.19 -15.62 -15.49
C PHE A 43 -29.71 -14.29 -14.94
N ASN A 44 -30.36 -14.32 -13.77
CA ASN A 44 -30.77 -13.12 -13.05
C ASN A 44 -30.15 -13.13 -11.64
N PRO A 45 -28.86 -12.73 -11.51
CA PRO A 45 -28.10 -12.86 -10.27
C PRO A 45 -28.63 -11.96 -9.13
N VAL A 46 -29.52 -11.01 -9.43
CA VAL A 46 -30.08 -10.08 -8.44
C VAL A 46 -31.46 -10.54 -7.97
N ALA A 47 -32.40 -10.76 -8.89
CA ALA A 47 -33.79 -11.02 -8.53
C ALA A 47 -34.11 -12.53 -8.34
N ALA A 48 -33.29 -13.43 -8.90
CA ALA A 48 -33.47 -14.88 -8.77
C ALA A 48 -32.10 -15.59 -8.67
N PRO A 49 -31.31 -15.32 -7.61
CA PRO A 49 -29.95 -15.81 -7.49
C PRO A 49 -29.91 -17.33 -7.37
N GLN A 50 -29.03 -17.96 -8.15
CA GLN A 50 -28.60 -19.35 -7.95
C GLN A 50 -27.27 -19.33 -7.22
N ILE A 51 -27.19 -20.07 -6.10
CA ILE A 51 -26.09 -19.94 -5.14
C ILE A 51 -25.30 -21.25 -5.01
N LEU A 52 -23.99 -21.15 -5.10
CA LEU A 52 -23.02 -22.17 -4.74
C LEU A 52 -22.51 -21.91 -3.31
N SER A 53 -22.68 -22.85 -2.40
CA SER A 53 -22.11 -22.76 -1.05
C SER A 53 -20.67 -23.25 -1.05
N VAL A 54 -19.74 -22.46 -0.53
CA VAL A 54 -18.30 -22.76 -0.55
C VAL A 54 -17.77 -22.69 0.87
N GLN A 55 -17.22 -23.79 1.36
CA GLN A 55 -16.54 -23.89 2.64
C GLN A 55 -15.04 -23.67 2.43
N ARG A 56 -14.50 -22.66 3.11
CA ARG A 56 -13.13 -22.16 2.91
C ARG A 56 -12.33 -22.29 4.20
N ALA A 57 -11.04 -22.56 4.07
CA ALA A 57 -10.13 -22.39 5.20
C ALA A 57 -10.00 -20.90 5.55
N GLY A 58 -9.84 -20.58 6.83
CA GLY A 58 -9.69 -19.21 7.31
C GLY A 58 -9.39 -19.14 8.80
N PHE A 59 -9.46 -17.92 9.35
CA PHE A 59 -9.14 -17.66 10.76
C PHE A 59 -10.17 -16.74 11.42
N ASN A 60 -10.27 -16.85 12.74
CA ASN A 60 -11.04 -15.93 13.57
C ASN A 60 -10.15 -14.87 14.24
N ALA A 61 -10.76 -13.97 15.02
CA ALA A 61 -10.04 -12.88 15.68
C ALA A 61 -9.01 -13.33 16.74
N ALA A 62 -9.05 -14.59 17.19
CA ALA A 62 -8.03 -15.17 18.07
C ALA A 62 -6.86 -15.81 17.30
N GLY A 63 -6.86 -15.74 15.96
CA GLY A 63 -5.89 -16.43 15.10
C GLY A 63 -6.09 -17.95 15.05
N ALA A 64 -7.24 -18.46 15.52
CA ALA A 64 -7.56 -19.88 15.43
C ALA A 64 -8.17 -20.22 14.07
N ALA A 65 -7.78 -21.35 13.50
CA ALA A 65 -8.30 -21.84 12.23
C ALA A 65 -9.81 -22.14 12.35
N VAL A 66 -10.57 -21.73 11.34
CA VAL A 66 -12.01 -21.95 11.24
C VAL A 66 -12.39 -22.26 9.79
N THR A 67 -13.56 -22.87 9.61
CA THR A 67 -14.21 -22.96 8.30
C THR A 67 -15.10 -21.74 8.10
N VAL A 68 -14.88 -21.01 7.01
CA VAL A 68 -15.73 -19.89 6.59
C VAL A 68 -16.64 -20.37 5.47
N THR A 69 -17.94 -20.27 5.67
CA THR A 69 -18.93 -20.57 4.63
C THR A 69 -19.29 -19.27 3.91
N ASP A 70 -18.90 -19.16 2.64
CA ASP A 70 -19.30 -18.08 1.76
C ASP A 70 -20.27 -18.61 0.67
N HIS A 71 -21.13 -17.73 0.18
CA HIS A 71 -22.13 -18.05 -0.85
C HIS A 71 -21.79 -17.29 -2.13
N LEU A 72 -21.54 -18.03 -3.21
CA LEU A 72 -21.20 -17.47 -4.52
C LEU A 72 -22.41 -17.54 -5.44
N THR A 73 -22.70 -16.46 -6.15
CA THR A 73 -23.80 -16.41 -7.10
C THR A 73 -23.33 -16.83 -8.48
N LEU A 74 -24.14 -17.62 -9.19
CA LEU A 74 -23.96 -17.88 -10.61
C LEU A 74 -24.39 -16.63 -11.40
N MET A 75 -23.46 -16.05 -12.16
CA MET A 75 -23.60 -14.70 -12.72
C MET A 75 -24.14 -14.71 -14.14
N ALA A 76 -23.41 -15.32 -15.07
CA ALA A 76 -23.74 -15.32 -16.49
C ALA A 76 -23.13 -16.54 -17.19
N ARG A 77 -23.80 -17.01 -18.24
CA ARG A 77 -23.24 -18.03 -19.13
C ARG A 77 -22.09 -17.41 -19.91
N VAL A 78 -20.97 -18.13 -20.00
CA VAL A 78 -19.77 -17.64 -20.66
C VAL A 78 -19.94 -17.71 -22.17
N ARG A 79 -19.51 -16.68 -22.90
CA ARG A 79 -19.52 -16.65 -24.37
C ARG A 79 -18.32 -17.41 -24.94
N GLN A 80 -18.39 -17.77 -26.22
CA GLN A 80 -17.23 -18.29 -26.92
C GLN A 80 -16.18 -17.17 -27.13
N PRO A 81 -14.88 -17.51 -27.22
CA PRO A 81 -13.85 -16.56 -27.63
C PRO A 81 -14.10 -16.00 -29.03
N TYR A 82 -13.48 -14.86 -29.34
CA TYR A 82 -13.38 -14.36 -30.72
C TYR A 82 -12.90 -15.46 -31.69
N PRO A 83 -13.45 -15.58 -32.92
CA PRO A 83 -14.49 -14.75 -33.53
C PRO A 83 -15.94 -15.22 -33.29
N ALA A 84 -16.16 -16.19 -32.39
CA ALA A 84 -17.47 -16.77 -32.12
C ALA A 84 -18.22 -16.10 -30.96
N GLN A 85 -17.81 -14.89 -30.55
CA GLN A 85 -18.30 -14.17 -29.36
C GLN A 85 -19.81 -13.94 -29.31
N ALA A 86 -20.49 -14.02 -30.45
CA ALA A 86 -21.95 -13.92 -30.54
C ALA A 86 -22.68 -15.16 -29.98
N THR A 87 -21.96 -16.24 -29.66
CA THR A 87 -22.54 -17.51 -29.18
C THR A 87 -22.09 -17.82 -27.75
N LEU A 88 -22.95 -18.53 -27.01
CA LEU A 88 -22.67 -18.97 -25.64
C LEU A 88 -22.03 -20.36 -25.62
N THR A 89 -21.14 -20.61 -24.66
CA THR A 89 -20.56 -21.94 -24.38
C THR A 89 -21.64 -22.95 -24.02
N ALA A 90 -21.44 -24.24 -24.27
CA ALA A 90 -22.47 -25.25 -24.02
C ALA A 90 -22.90 -25.32 -22.53
N ASP A 91 -21.94 -25.20 -21.61
CA ASP A 91 -22.12 -25.58 -20.21
C ASP A 91 -21.38 -24.68 -19.19
N ARG A 92 -20.69 -23.62 -19.62
CA ARG A 92 -19.83 -22.85 -18.71
C ARG A 92 -20.53 -21.61 -18.16
N VAL A 93 -20.48 -21.43 -16.84
CA VAL A 93 -21.12 -20.32 -16.12
C VAL A 93 -20.11 -19.63 -15.21
N ALA A 94 -20.06 -18.30 -15.24
CA ALA A 94 -19.21 -17.47 -14.39
C ALA A 94 -19.77 -17.36 -12.96
N LEU A 95 -18.88 -17.29 -11.97
CA LEU A 95 -19.22 -17.08 -10.55
C LEU A 95 -19.01 -15.60 -10.15
N SER A 96 -19.65 -15.18 -9.05
CA SER A 96 -19.45 -13.84 -8.49
C SER A 96 -18.08 -13.64 -7.83
N ASP A 97 -17.41 -14.71 -7.43
CA ASP A 97 -16.11 -14.70 -6.75
C ASP A 97 -15.34 -15.99 -7.10
N PHE A 98 -14.08 -16.07 -6.68
CA PHE A 98 -13.21 -17.22 -6.93
C PHE A 98 -13.46 -18.36 -5.93
N VAL A 99 -13.35 -19.59 -6.42
CA VAL A 99 -13.18 -20.81 -5.65
C VAL A 99 -11.72 -21.25 -5.74
N TYR A 100 -11.12 -21.58 -4.60
CA TYR A 100 -9.71 -21.97 -4.50
C TYR A 100 -9.53 -23.48 -4.41
N ALA A 101 -8.32 -23.95 -4.70
CA ALA A 101 -7.98 -25.37 -4.65
C ALA A 101 -8.22 -26.00 -3.26
N GLY A 102 -8.10 -25.21 -2.19
CA GLY A 102 -8.36 -25.66 -0.82
C GLY A 102 -9.82 -25.59 -0.38
N ASP A 103 -10.73 -25.07 -1.21
CA ASP A 103 -12.14 -24.96 -0.85
C ASP A 103 -12.89 -26.29 -0.99
N VAL A 104 -13.93 -26.48 -0.17
CA VAL A 104 -14.88 -27.59 -0.30
C VAL A 104 -16.21 -27.04 -0.78
N VAL A 105 -16.76 -27.65 -1.84
CA VAL A 105 -18.06 -27.27 -2.40
C VAL A 105 -19.01 -28.48 -2.23
N PRO A 106 -19.92 -28.46 -1.24
CA PRO A 106 -20.76 -29.62 -0.96
C PRO A 106 -21.58 -30.06 -2.19
N GLY A 107 -21.41 -31.32 -2.58
CA GLY A 107 -22.13 -31.92 -3.72
C GLY A 107 -21.56 -31.58 -5.10
N VAL A 108 -20.46 -30.83 -5.20
CA VAL A 108 -19.84 -30.40 -6.46
C VAL A 108 -18.34 -30.71 -6.41
N ALA A 109 -17.78 -31.30 -7.47
CA ALA A 109 -16.34 -31.52 -7.53
C ALA A 109 -15.58 -30.19 -7.64
N ASN A 110 -14.61 -29.94 -6.76
CA ASN A 110 -13.75 -28.76 -6.88
C ASN A 110 -12.52 -29.07 -7.75
N GLY A 111 -12.52 -28.61 -8.99
CA GLY A 111 -11.38 -28.74 -9.90
C GLY A 111 -10.44 -27.54 -9.92
N SER A 112 -10.66 -26.51 -9.10
CA SER A 112 -9.88 -25.26 -9.11
C SER A 112 -8.40 -25.49 -8.80
N ASN A 113 -7.52 -24.85 -9.56
CA ASN A 113 -6.07 -24.82 -9.30
C ASN A 113 -5.62 -23.52 -8.61
N LEU A 114 -6.56 -22.68 -8.16
CA LEU A 114 -6.20 -21.37 -7.62
C LEU A 114 -5.69 -21.47 -6.19
N ALA A 115 -4.51 -20.94 -5.93
CA ALA A 115 -4.07 -20.66 -4.57
C ALA A 115 -4.89 -19.51 -3.95
N TYR A 116 -5.09 -19.57 -2.63
CA TYR A 116 -5.65 -18.45 -1.88
C TYR A 116 -4.79 -17.18 -2.08
N PRO A 117 -5.42 -16.00 -2.14
CA PRO A 117 -4.69 -14.74 -2.20
C PRO A 117 -3.83 -14.56 -0.94
N GLN A 118 -2.61 -14.07 -1.12
CA GLN A 118 -1.72 -13.78 0.00
C GLN A 118 -2.00 -12.37 0.55
N PRO A 119 -1.87 -12.13 1.86
CA PRO A 119 -1.94 -10.79 2.43
C PRO A 119 -0.84 -9.87 1.86
N ILE A 120 -1.22 -8.64 1.53
CA ILE A 120 -0.30 -7.58 1.10
C ILE A 120 -0.08 -6.66 2.30
N ALA A 121 1.16 -6.38 2.67
CA ALA A 121 1.43 -5.62 3.89
C ALA A 121 2.70 -4.77 3.77
N CYS A 122 2.75 -3.71 4.58
CA CYS A 122 3.90 -2.83 4.70
C CYS A 122 4.06 -2.40 6.16
N TRP A 123 5.30 -2.39 6.63
CA TRP A 123 5.67 -1.81 7.91
C TRP A 123 5.57 -0.29 7.88
N LEU A 124 4.93 0.29 8.90
CA LEU A 124 4.93 1.74 9.12
C LEU A 124 6.09 2.15 10.03
N THR A 125 6.55 1.22 10.87
CA THR A 125 7.74 1.37 11.70
C THR A 125 9.00 1.22 10.82
N PRO A 126 9.95 2.18 10.84
CA PRO A 126 11.23 2.01 10.16
C PRO A 126 12.04 0.83 10.72
N ASP A 127 12.88 0.24 9.87
CA ASP A 127 13.81 -0.83 10.28
C ASP A 127 14.93 -0.28 11.16
N LEU A 128 15.48 -1.12 12.03
CA LEU A 128 16.60 -0.83 12.93
C LEU A 128 16.37 0.35 13.91
N GLU A 129 15.12 0.57 14.32
CA GLU A 129 14.79 1.51 15.39
C GLU A 129 15.42 1.10 16.72
N ARG A 130 15.69 2.08 17.59
CA ARG A 130 16.21 1.87 18.94
C ARG A 130 15.08 2.01 19.96
N ALA A 131 14.70 0.90 20.60
CA ALA A 131 13.69 0.87 21.64
C ALA A 131 14.33 1.16 23.00
N ARG A 132 14.04 2.31 23.61
CA ARG A 132 14.58 2.71 24.92
C ARG A 132 13.64 2.44 26.10
N GLY A 133 12.36 2.20 25.82
CA GLY A 133 11.36 1.92 26.84
C GLY A 133 11.19 0.42 27.10
N ALA A 134 10.30 0.08 28.04
CA ALA A 134 9.91 -1.30 28.31
C ALA A 134 9.14 -1.96 27.15
N LYS A 135 8.68 -1.16 26.17
CA LYS A 135 7.86 -1.63 25.05
C LYS A 135 8.39 -1.13 23.71
N PHE A 136 8.19 -1.93 22.66
CA PHE A 136 8.40 -1.54 21.27
C PHE A 136 7.06 -1.48 20.52
N ALA A 137 6.77 -0.33 19.91
CA ALA A 137 5.57 -0.12 19.10
C ALA A 137 5.82 -0.55 17.65
N ALA A 138 5.19 -1.66 17.25
CA ALA A 138 5.26 -2.21 15.91
C ALA A 138 3.95 -1.93 15.16
N GLN A 139 4.04 -1.32 13.98
CA GLN A 139 2.88 -0.90 13.19
C GLN A 139 2.92 -1.52 11.80
N LEU A 140 1.87 -2.28 11.43
CA LEU A 140 1.77 -2.98 10.16
C LEU A 140 0.43 -2.67 9.46
N ALA A 141 0.48 -2.06 8.28
CA ALA A 141 -0.67 -1.94 7.40
C ALA A 141 -0.82 -3.22 6.57
N VAL A 142 -2.05 -3.68 6.40
CA VAL A 142 -2.38 -4.93 5.72
C VAL A 142 -3.58 -4.71 4.81
N ALA A 143 -3.56 -5.32 3.63
CA ALA A 143 -4.67 -5.42 2.71
C ALA A 143 -4.86 -6.89 2.29
N HIS A 144 -6.11 -7.29 2.04
CA HIS A 144 -6.45 -8.65 1.63
C HIS A 144 -7.78 -8.68 0.87
N ALA A 145 -7.91 -9.62 -0.07
CA ALA A 145 -9.09 -9.76 -0.93
C ALA A 145 -10.40 -9.99 -0.16
N TYR A 146 -10.33 -10.75 0.94
CA TYR A 146 -11.47 -11.11 1.79
C TYR A 146 -11.59 -10.25 3.06
N ALA A 147 -11.13 -8.99 2.99
CA ALA A 147 -11.36 -8.01 4.03
C ALA A 147 -12.85 -7.94 4.40
N ARG A 148 -13.16 -8.02 5.69
CA ARG A 148 -14.52 -8.03 6.22
C ARG A 148 -14.53 -7.65 7.70
N ALA A 149 -15.71 -7.37 8.25
CA ALA A 149 -15.90 -7.04 9.65
C ALA A 149 -15.02 -5.87 10.15
N GLY A 150 -14.88 -4.84 9.30
CA GLY A 150 -14.10 -3.64 9.56
C GLY A 150 -12.58 -3.88 9.57
N ARG A 151 -12.09 -5.01 9.02
CA ARG A 151 -10.67 -5.38 9.09
C ARG A 151 -10.19 -6.12 7.82
N PRO A 152 -8.96 -5.89 7.36
CA PRO A 152 -8.42 -6.57 6.19
C PRO A 152 -8.18 -8.05 6.45
N VAL A 153 -7.81 -8.42 7.68
CA VAL A 153 -7.53 -9.79 8.12
C VAL A 153 -8.11 -10.01 9.52
N ALA A 154 -8.23 -11.27 9.95
CA ALA A 154 -8.86 -11.60 11.22
C ALA A 154 -8.01 -11.18 12.43
N ALA A 155 -6.70 -11.41 12.34
CA ALA A 155 -5.71 -11.01 13.34
C ALA A 155 -4.28 -10.99 12.77
N VAL A 156 -3.36 -10.37 13.51
CA VAL A 156 -1.91 -10.42 13.28
C VAL A 156 -1.23 -10.81 14.60
N LYS A 157 -0.39 -11.84 14.59
CA LYS A 157 0.49 -12.18 15.71
C LYS A 157 1.89 -11.65 15.44
N PHE A 158 2.34 -10.74 16.27
CA PHE A 158 3.71 -10.23 16.25
C PHE A 158 4.60 -11.12 17.12
N ILE A 159 5.82 -11.38 16.67
CA ILE A 159 6.80 -12.25 17.31
C ILE A 159 8.13 -11.51 17.36
N ALA A 160 8.56 -11.08 18.54
CA ALA A 160 9.89 -10.52 18.74
C ALA A 160 10.82 -11.57 19.35
N SER A 161 12.02 -11.73 18.80
CA SER A 161 13.03 -12.66 19.33
C SER A 161 14.42 -12.02 19.34
N ASP A 162 15.16 -12.27 20.42
CA ASP A 162 16.59 -11.92 20.55
C ASP A 162 17.53 -13.08 20.15
N GLY A 163 16.97 -14.18 19.61
CA GLY A 163 17.69 -15.42 19.30
C GLY A 163 17.73 -16.44 20.44
N VAL A 164 17.28 -16.07 21.65
CA VAL A 164 17.22 -16.94 22.83
C VAL A 164 15.80 -16.97 23.40
N ASN A 165 15.24 -15.80 23.65
CA ASN A 165 13.91 -15.55 24.15
C ASN A 165 12.99 -15.10 23.01
N THR A 166 11.70 -15.33 23.18
CA THR A 166 10.67 -14.89 22.24
C THR A 166 9.48 -14.31 23.01
N VAL A 167 8.96 -13.20 22.53
CA VAL A 167 7.72 -12.57 23.00
C VAL A 167 6.73 -12.52 21.86
N THR A 168 5.48 -12.90 22.13
CA THR A 168 4.41 -12.86 21.13
C THR A 168 3.23 -12.02 21.58
N GLN A 169 2.61 -11.30 20.66
CA GLN A 169 1.37 -10.56 20.91
C GLN A 169 0.39 -10.77 19.75
N MET A 170 -0.82 -11.26 20.05
CA MET A 170 -1.93 -11.32 19.10
C MET A 170 -2.68 -10.00 19.09
N VAL A 171 -2.92 -9.44 17.91
CA VAL A 171 -3.63 -8.18 17.71
C VAL A 171 -4.75 -8.40 16.69
N SER A 172 -5.98 -8.15 17.10
CA SER A 172 -7.16 -8.30 16.24
C SER A 172 -7.90 -7.00 16.01
N ALA A 173 -7.69 -5.99 16.85
CA ALA A 173 -8.21 -4.64 16.67
C ALA A 173 -7.24 -3.80 15.83
N MET A 174 -7.79 -2.91 15.01
CA MET A 174 -6.97 -1.93 14.27
C MET A 174 -6.95 -0.60 15.02
N THR A 175 -5.81 0.07 14.92
CA THR A 175 -5.58 1.44 15.36
C THR A 175 -5.56 2.36 14.14
N SER A 176 -5.84 3.65 14.33
CA SER A 176 -5.63 4.68 13.30
C SER A 176 -5.14 5.97 13.95
N ARG A 177 -4.39 6.78 13.19
CA ARG A 177 -3.99 8.13 13.59
C ARG A 177 -4.01 9.08 12.39
N GLN A 178 -4.09 10.38 12.65
CA GLN A 178 -3.83 11.40 11.64
C GLN A 178 -2.32 11.53 11.42
N PHE A 179 -1.90 11.61 10.17
CA PHE A 179 -0.53 11.91 9.77
C PHE A 179 -0.35 13.40 9.43
N THR A 180 0.88 13.86 9.27
CA THR A 180 1.18 15.25 8.87
C THR A 180 0.66 15.62 7.48
N SER A 181 0.40 14.62 6.62
CA SER A 181 -0.34 14.80 5.36
C SER A 181 -1.79 15.28 5.55
N GLY A 182 -2.32 15.19 6.76
CA GLY A 182 -3.73 15.44 7.10
C GLY A 182 -4.63 14.20 6.98
N LEU A 183 -4.13 13.11 6.39
CA LEU A 183 -4.90 11.88 6.18
C LEU A 183 -4.79 10.91 7.37
N TYR A 184 -5.73 9.97 7.45
CA TYR A 184 -5.72 8.84 8.37
C TYR A 184 -5.45 7.53 7.63
N ALA A 185 -4.84 6.56 8.32
CA ALA A 185 -4.78 5.19 7.84
C ALA A 185 -4.91 4.19 8.99
N PRO A 186 -5.72 3.13 8.85
CA PRO A 186 -5.80 2.04 9.81
C PRO A 186 -4.63 1.05 9.69
N TYR A 187 -4.15 0.51 10.81
CA TYR A 187 -3.08 -0.49 10.87
C TYR A 187 -3.22 -1.37 12.13
N PHE A 188 -2.52 -2.51 12.15
CA PHE A 188 -2.36 -3.30 13.37
C PHE A 188 -1.18 -2.75 14.17
N GLU A 189 -1.38 -2.51 15.46
CA GLU A 189 -0.33 -2.06 16.38
C GLU A 189 -0.12 -3.06 17.52
N ALA A 190 1.12 -3.51 17.68
CA ALA A 190 1.56 -4.25 18.85
C ALA A 190 2.48 -3.38 19.72
N ASN A 191 2.37 -3.56 21.03
CA ASN A 191 3.17 -2.90 22.04
C ASN A 191 3.97 -4.00 22.76
N ILE A 192 4.98 -4.52 22.05
CA ILE A 192 5.75 -5.69 22.44
C ILE A 192 6.48 -5.41 23.75
N ASP A 193 6.23 -6.23 24.78
CA ASP A 193 6.97 -6.16 26.03
C ASP A 193 8.40 -6.68 25.84
N LEU A 194 9.38 -5.85 26.18
CA LEU A 194 10.81 -6.15 26.03
C LEU A 194 11.42 -6.73 27.31
N SER A 195 10.61 -6.90 28.38
CA SER A 195 11.07 -7.23 29.73
C SER A 195 11.81 -8.57 29.85
N THR A 196 11.47 -9.55 29.00
CA THR A 196 12.10 -10.88 28.95
C THR A 196 13.18 -10.99 27.88
N LEU A 197 13.20 -10.04 26.94
CA LEU A 197 14.25 -9.98 25.92
C LEU A 197 15.52 -9.37 26.51
N THR A 198 16.65 -9.89 26.06
CA THR A 198 17.99 -9.42 26.44
C THR A 198 18.15 -7.95 26.06
N ALA A 199 18.65 -7.11 26.97
CA ALA A 199 18.92 -5.71 26.67
C ALA A 199 20.27 -5.55 25.94
N GLY A 200 20.39 -4.55 25.08
CA GLY A 200 21.58 -4.24 24.29
C GLY A 200 21.76 -5.05 23.00
N VAL A 201 20.76 -5.85 22.60
CA VAL A 201 20.86 -6.74 21.41
C VAL A 201 19.85 -6.39 20.32
N ILE A 202 20.18 -6.75 19.09
CA ILE A 202 19.27 -6.63 17.95
C ILE A 202 18.27 -7.78 18.00
N CYS A 203 17.00 -7.42 18.14
CA CYS A 203 15.88 -8.35 18.05
C CYS A 203 15.37 -8.41 16.60
N THR A 204 14.86 -9.57 16.22
CA THR A 204 14.07 -9.75 14.99
C THR A 204 12.60 -9.66 15.35
N LEU A 205 11.83 -8.91 14.56
CA LEU A 205 10.39 -8.81 14.64
C LEU A 205 9.76 -9.46 13.40
N ASP A 206 9.10 -10.59 13.63
CA ASP A 206 8.31 -11.31 12.64
C ASP A 206 6.81 -11.08 12.89
N ALA A 207 5.99 -11.39 11.90
CA ALA A 207 4.54 -11.36 12.02
C ALA A 207 3.89 -12.53 11.28
N VAL A 208 2.88 -13.13 11.90
CA VAL A 208 1.96 -14.07 11.26
C VAL A 208 0.64 -13.36 11.02
N ILE A 209 0.26 -13.22 9.77
CA ILE A 209 -0.99 -12.59 9.32
C ILE A 209 -2.03 -13.70 9.12
N TYR A 210 -3.16 -13.60 9.82
CA TYR A 210 -4.25 -14.57 9.77
C TYR A 210 -5.43 -14.01 8.97
N PRO A 211 -5.54 -14.31 7.67
CA PRO A 211 -6.63 -13.78 6.85
C PRO A 211 -7.98 -14.40 7.24
N TRP A 212 -9.07 -13.71 6.93
CA TRP A 212 -10.42 -14.26 7.11
C TRP A 212 -10.66 -15.52 6.28
N VAL A 213 -10.09 -15.58 5.09
CA VAL A 213 -10.14 -16.69 4.15
C VAL A 213 -8.73 -16.91 3.61
N GLY A 214 -8.27 -18.15 3.59
CA GLY A 214 -6.95 -18.54 3.11
C GLY A 214 -5.99 -18.98 4.22
N ASN A 215 -4.73 -19.17 3.83
CA ASN A 215 -3.69 -19.68 4.72
C ASN A 215 -3.06 -18.56 5.55
N ALA A 216 -2.51 -18.92 6.72
CA ALA A 216 -1.68 -17.99 7.47
C ALA A 216 -0.44 -17.61 6.65
N PHE A 217 0.01 -16.37 6.79
CA PHE A 217 1.18 -15.83 6.10
C PHE A 217 2.19 -15.33 7.12
N GLN A 218 3.36 -15.97 7.22
CA GLN A 218 4.42 -15.61 8.16
C GLN A 218 5.57 -14.92 7.43
N LEU A 219 5.99 -13.73 7.88
CA LEU A 219 6.97 -12.94 7.13
C LEU A 219 8.33 -13.65 6.99
N SER A 220 8.78 -14.36 8.03
CA SER A 220 10.05 -15.09 7.99
C SER A 220 10.04 -16.34 7.09
N VAL A 221 8.88 -16.76 6.59
CA VAL A 221 8.71 -17.98 5.78
C VAL A 221 8.26 -17.64 4.36
N ASP A 222 7.25 -16.77 4.25
CA ASP A 222 6.51 -16.54 3.02
C ASP A 222 6.85 -15.20 2.33
N ALA A 223 7.57 -14.30 3.01
CA ALA A 223 7.94 -12.99 2.48
C ALA A 223 9.39 -12.95 1.96
N GLY A 224 9.89 -11.76 1.61
CA GLY A 224 11.25 -11.59 1.10
C GLY A 224 12.31 -11.82 2.18
N ALA A 225 13.49 -12.30 1.78
CA ALA A 225 14.61 -12.48 2.70
C ALA A 225 15.18 -11.14 3.17
N TYR A 226 15.37 -10.98 4.48
CA TYR A 226 15.97 -9.77 5.04
C TYR A 226 17.48 -9.68 4.69
N PRO A 227 18.02 -8.50 4.33
CA PRO A 227 17.33 -7.22 4.14
C PRO A 227 16.81 -7.06 2.70
N THR A 228 15.61 -6.49 2.55
CA THR A 228 14.99 -6.13 1.26
C THR A 228 14.04 -4.95 1.46
N ILE A 229 13.72 -4.21 0.39
CA ILE A 229 12.60 -3.25 0.40
C ILE A 229 11.23 -3.94 0.38
N ASN A 230 11.18 -5.16 -0.19
CA ASN A 230 9.97 -5.98 -0.17
C ASN A 230 9.56 -6.29 1.27
N LEU A 231 8.32 -6.73 1.48
CA LEU A 231 7.89 -7.15 2.81
C LEU A 231 8.83 -8.24 3.35
N SER A 232 9.34 -8.05 4.56
CA SER A 232 10.21 -8.97 5.29
C SER A 232 10.04 -8.77 6.79
N VAL A 233 10.73 -9.56 7.61
CA VAL A 233 10.90 -9.27 9.04
C VAL A 233 11.57 -7.89 9.23
N LEU A 234 11.28 -7.23 10.35
CA LEU A 234 12.03 -6.05 10.79
C LEU A 234 13.08 -6.44 11.82
N LYS A 235 14.04 -5.55 12.05
CA LYS A 235 14.94 -5.61 13.19
C LYS A 235 14.83 -4.34 14.02
N PHE A 236 15.08 -4.45 15.32
CA PHE A 236 15.17 -3.30 16.22
C PHE A 236 16.17 -3.58 17.34
N LEU A 237 16.77 -2.54 17.91
CA LEU A 237 17.63 -2.67 19.09
C LEU A 237 16.76 -2.60 20.35
N ASN A 238 16.78 -3.65 21.16
CA ASN A 238 16.23 -3.59 22.52
C ASN A 238 17.23 -2.92 23.46
N ASP A 239 17.08 -1.63 23.68
CA ASP A 239 17.92 -0.85 24.58
C ASP A 239 17.15 -0.34 25.81
N ARG A 240 16.19 -1.15 26.30
CA ARG A 240 15.32 -0.80 27.44
C ARG A 240 16.08 -0.42 28.73
N ALA A 241 17.32 -0.90 28.87
CA ALA A 241 18.17 -0.64 30.04
C ALA A 241 19.25 0.42 29.78
N GLY A 242 19.32 0.99 28.56
CA GLY A 242 20.39 1.90 28.14
C GLY A 242 21.77 1.24 28.02
N SER A 243 21.85 -0.09 28.09
CA SER A 243 23.12 -0.84 28.12
C SER A 243 23.88 -0.80 26.79
N TYR A 244 23.22 -0.44 25.69
CA TYR A 244 23.92 -0.20 24.43
C TYR A 244 24.77 1.08 24.51
N GLY A 245 24.47 2.01 25.41
CA GLY A 245 25.23 3.25 25.60
C GLY A 245 24.83 4.38 24.68
N ASP A 246 25.05 5.62 25.13
CA ASP A 246 24.74 6.85 24.42
C ASP A 246 26.01 7.64 24.07
N ALA A 247 26.00 8.26 22.90
CA ALA A 247 27.06 9.15 22.42
C ALA A 247 26.43 10.36 21.73
N PHE A 248 26.32 11.46 22.47
CA PHE A 248 25.80 12.72 21.96
C PHE A 248 26.95 13.61 21.47
N ALA A 249 26.76 14.22 20.31
CA ALA A 249 27.58 15.31 19.81
C ALA A 249 26.65 16.45 19.37
N TYR A 250 26.99 17.69 19.70
CA TYR A 250 26.27 18.86 19.19
C TYR A 250 27.08 19.52 18.07
N VAL A 251 26.40 20.06 17.07
CA VAL A 251 27.03 20.82 15.99
C VAL A 251 26.45 22.22 15.95
N ASN A 252 27.33 23.22 15.96
CA ASN A 252 27.00 24.61 15.75
C ASN A 252 27.99 25.18 14.73
N ALA A 253 27.52 25.41 13.50
CA ALA A 253 28.38 25.85 12.39
C ALA A 253 29.01 27.24 12.60
N THR A 254 28.49 28.06 13.52
CA THR A 254 28.95 29.44 13.75
C THR A 254 29.99 29.53 14.86
N VAL A 255 29.77 28.82 15.98
CA VAL A 255 30.62 28.95 17.19
C VAL A 255 31.26 27.64 17.65
N GLY A 256 30.97 26.52 17.01
CA GLY A 256 31.56 25.22 17.33
C GLY A 256 33.04 25.14 16.96
N SER A 257 33.77 24.21 17.58
CA SER A 257 35.20 24.00 17.37
C SER A 257 35.54 22.52 17.28
N ASN A 258 36.08 22.07 16.14
CA ASN A 258 36.48 20.66 15.97
C ASN A 258 37.70 20.26 16.82
N ALA A 259 38.44 21.24 17.37
CA ALA A 259 39.62 20.98 18.20
C ALA A 259 39.27 20.76 19.69
N THR A 260 38.20 21.41 20.17
CA THR A 260 37.85 21.44 21.60
C THR A 260 36.47 20.86 21.90
N ALA A 261 35.69 20.50 20.88
CA ALA A 261 34.40 19.88 21.06
C ALA A 261 34.49 18.48 21.67
N VAL A 262 33.41 18.07 22.31
CA VAL A 262 33.36 16.81 23.06
C VAL A 262 32.17 15.95 22.67
N VAL A 263 32.36 14.65 22.67
CA VAL A 263 31.28 13.65 22.69
C VAL A 263 31.07 13.21 24.13
N SER A 264 29.82 13.04 24.54
CA SER A 264 29.48 12.59 25.89
C SER A 264 28.23 11.73 25.90
N ALA A 265 28.14 10.82 26.88
CA ALA A 265 26.89 10.13 27.20
C ALA A 265 25.84 11.08 27.80
N ALA A 266 26.26 12.21 28.36
CA ALA A 266 25.36 13.26 28.85
C ALA A 266 25.19 14.37 27.80
N ALA A 267 23.95 14.53 27.31
CA ALA A 267 23.65 15.53 26.27
C ALA A 267 24.05 16.96 26.67
N ALA A 268 23.86 17.35 27.94
CA ALA A 268 24.24 18.68 28.42
C ALA A 268 25.75 18.96 28.32
N THR A 269 26.59 17.96 28.58
CA THR A 269 28.06 18.09 28.45
C THR A 269 28.47 18.24 27.00
N ALA A 270 27.90 17.44 26.09
CA ALA A 270 28.17 17.56 24.66
C ALA A 270 27.68 18.90 24.08
N MET A 271 26.56 19.42 24.59
CA MET A 271 26.01 20.72 24.18
C MET A 271 26.90 21.89 24.57
N ALA A 272 27.60 21.82 25.71
CA ALA A 272 28.47 22.89 26.20
C ALA A 272 29.73 23.11 25.34
N ALA A 273 30.17 22.10 24.59
CA ALA A 273 31.32 22.18 23.69
C ALA A 273 30.99 21.56 22.31
N PRO A 274 30.23 22.28 21.45
CA PRO A 274 29.76 21.75 20.18
C PRO A 274 30.86 21.73 19.11
N PHE A 275 30.77 20.76 18.20
CA PHE A 275 31.59 20.66 16.99
C PHE A 275 31.21 21.74 15.98
N ALA A 276 32.18 22.12 15.14
CA ALA A 276 31.91 23.01 14.00
C ALA A 276 31.24 22.27 12.84
N THR A 277 31.53 20.96 12.67
CA THR A 277 31.04 20.18 11.53
C THR A 277 30.47 18.81 11.92
N ILE A 278 29.51 18.34 11.12
CA ILE A 278 28.91 17.00 11.25
C ILE A 278 29.95 15.90 11.05
N ALA A 279 30.89 16.07 10.11
CA ALA A 279 31.93 15.08 9.85
C ALA A 279 32.85 14.86 11.05
N ALA A 280 33.26 15.94 11.73
CA ALA A 280 34.07 15.85 12.94
C ALA A 280 33.28 15.20 14.10
N ALA A 281 32.01 15.59 14.28
CA ALA A 281 31.14 14.97 15.27
C ALA A 281 30.98 13.46 15.04
N ALA A 282 30.77 13.01 13.80
CA ALA A 282 30.62 11.60 13.47
C ALA A 282 31.92 10.80 13.75
N ALA A 283 33.08 11.35 13.39
CA ALA A 283 34.38 10.73 13.67
C ALA A 283 34.67 10.64 15.18
N ALA A 284 34.30 11.68 15.93
CA ALA A 284 34.47 11.71 17.38
C ALA A 284 33.52 10.71 18.07
N ILE A 285 32.28 10.54 17.59
CA ILE A 285 31.34 9.52 18.09
C ILE A 285 31.93 8.12 17.92
N LYS A 286 32.48 7.83 16.72
CA LYS A 286 33.15 6.54 16.45
C LYS A 286 34.28 6.27 17.46
N THR A 287 35.09 7.28 17.74
CA THR A 287 36.21 7.19 18.69
C THR A 287 35.72 7.02 20.13
N PHE A 288 34.70 7.77 20.52
CA PHE A 288 34.08 7.67 21.85
C PHE A 288 33.49 6.29 22.09
N ASN A 289 32.74 5.77 21.12
CA ASN A 289 32.15 4.44 21.19
C ASN A 289 33.20 3.33 21.31
N ALA A 290 34.34 3.47 20.61
CA ALA A 290 35.44 2.51 20.71
C ALA A 290 36.01 2.47 22.13
N ALA A 291 36.19 3.65 22.74
CA ALA A 291 36.75 3.80 24.07
C ALA A 291 35.79 3.38 25.20
N HIS A 292 34.48 3.61 25.05
CA HIS A 292 33.52 3.44 26.15
C HIS A 292 32.61 2.21 26.00
N TYR A 293 32.35 1.76 24.78
CA TYR A 293 31.36 0.72 24.49
C TYR A 293 31.92 -0.42 23.63
N GLY A 294 33.22 -0.44 23.37
CA GLY A 294 33.90 -1.52 22.65
C GLY A 294 33.52 -1.67 21.18
N ARG A 295 32.93 -0.64 20.55
CA ARG A 295 32.54 -0.65 19.13
C ARG A 295 33.12 0.54 18.37
N SER A 296 33.77 0.29 17.25
CA SER A 296 34.42 1.33 16.42
C SER A 296 33.51 1.80 15.28
N ASP A 297 32.27 2.17 15.60
CA ASP A 297 31.27 2.68 14.65
C ASP A 297 30.40 3.77 15.29
N THR A 298 29.49 4.34 14.50
CA THR A 298 28.57 5.41 14.94
C THR A 298 27.24 4.93 15.53
N SER A 299 27.03 3.61 15.69
CA SER A 299 25.76 3.09 16.21
C SER A 299 25.52 3.51 17.66
N GLY A 300 24.27 3.90 17.94
CA GLY A 300 23.88 4.50 19.22
C GLY A 300 24.26 5.97 19.37
N GLY A 301 24.95 6.55 18.38
CA GLY A 301 25.29 7.96 18.33
C GLY A 301 24.14 8.87 17.87
N THR A 302 24.11 10.08 18.40
CA THR A 302 23.17 11.14 17.99
C THR A 302 23.92 12.45 17.82
N ILE A 303 23.88 13.00 16.60
CA ILE A 303 24.36 14.33 16.28
C ILE A 303 23.19 15.30 16.34
N ARG A 304 23.26 16.29 17.23
CA ARG A 304 22.23 17.33 17.39
C ARG A 304 22.69 18.63 16.76
N LEU A 305 21.93 19.09 15.77
CA LEU A 305 22.18 20.33 15.06
C LEU A 305 21.53 21.49 15.81
N VAL A 306 22.33 22.44 16.30
CA VAL A 306 21.80 23.71 16.82
C VAL A 306 21.16 24.49 15.68
N ALA A 307 20.09 25.25 15.95
CA ALA A 307 19.43 26.07 14.93
C ALA A 307 20.45 26.91 14.12
N GLY A 308 20.29 26.91 12.80
CA GLY A 308 21.28 27.44 11.86
C GLY A 308 21.39 26.58 10.59
N VAL A 309 22.31 26.98 9.70
CA VAL A 309 22.58 26.28 8.43
C VAL A 309 23.86 25.46 8.57
N HIS A 310 23.76 24.17 8.29
CA HIS A 310 24.86 23.21 8.37
C HIS A 310 25.12 22.65 6.97
N ALA A 311 26.34 22.81 6.46
CA ALA A 311 26.71 22.29 5.14
C ALA A 311 27.15 20.82 5.22
N HIS A 312 26.74 20.03 4.22
CA HIS A 312 27.18 18.65 4.06
C HIS A 312 28.64 18.57 3.61
N ALA A 313 29.37 17.64 4.22
CA ALA A 313 30.69 17.21 3.79
C ALA A 313 30.72 15.68 3.84
N ASN A 314 31.68 15.04 3.19
CA ASN A 314 31.79 13.58 3.26
C ASN A 314 32.16 13.13 4.69
N PHE A 315 31.38 12.21 5.26
CA PHE A 315 31.68 11.56 6.54
C PHE A 315 31.41 10.05 6.51
N SER A 316 31.45 9.44 5.34
CA SER A 316 31.24 8.00 5.14
C SER A 316 32.22 7.11 5.94
N ALA A 317 33.44 7.60 6.17
CA ALA A 317 34.48 6.90 6.96
C ALA A 317 34.11 6.70 8.44
N ALA A 318 33.10 7.43 8.95
CA ALA A 318 32.61 7.24 10.31
C ALA A 318 31.98 5.84 10.49
N THR A 319 31.44 5.24 9.43
CA THR A 319 30.78 3.92 9.38
C THR A 319 29.65 3.73 10.40
N SER A 320 28.59 3.02 10.02
CA SER A 320 27.49 2.66 10.92
C SER A 320 27.43 1.15 11.06
N GLY A 321 27.28 0.66 12.29
CA GLY A 321 27.21 -0.77 12.61
C GLY A 321 25.77 -1.29 12.61
N ALA A 322 25.32 -1.71 13.79
CA ALA A 322 24.04 -2.39 13.98
C ALA A 322 22.84 -1.50 13.64
N ILE A 323 22.79 -0.29 14.21
CA ILE A 323 21.70 0.70 14.04
C ILE A 323 22.19 2.00 13.39
N PRO A 324 21.30 2.81 12.79
CA PRO A 324 21.67 4.07 12.13
C PRO A 324 22.31 5.09 13.07
N LEU A 325 23.22 5.90 12.53
CA LEU A 325 23.57 7.19 13.15
C LEU A 325 22.36 8.13 13.02
N VAL A 326 21.96 8.78 14.12
CA VAL A 326 20.88 9.77 14.12
C VAL A 326 21.47 11.17 13.99
N ILE A 327 20.94 11.97 13.06
CA ILE A 327 21.17 13.40 12.96
C ILE A 327 19.81 14.09 13.12
N GLU A 328 19.68 14.91 14.16
CA GLU A 328 18.42 15.57 14.50
C GLU A 328 18.62 17.05 14.84
N ALA A 329 17.57 17.85 14.78
CA ALA A 329 17.62 19.17 15.41
C ALA A 329 17.79 19.05 16.92
N ALA A 330 18.58 19.94 17.51
CA ALA A 330 18.76 20.02 18.96
C ALA A 330 17.44 20.39 19.68
N ASP A 331 16.58 21.14 18.99
CA ASP A 331 15.21 21.46 19.38
C ASP A 331 14.26 21.12 18.23
N VAL A 332 13.31 20.22 18.47
CA VAL A 332 12.31 19.79 17.48
C VAL A 332 11.43 20.94 17.00
N HIS A 333 11.20 21.95 17.84
CA HIS A 333 10.42 23.14 17.47
C HIS A 333 11.20 24.09 16.55
N ALA A 334 12.52 23.91 16.45
CA ALA A 334 13.39 24.66 15.55
C ALA A 334 13.59 23.96 14.18
N LYS A 335 12.74 23.00 13.80
CA LYS A 335 12.80 22.28 12.51
C LYS A 335 13.00 23.20 11.30
N ALA A 336 12.27 24.32 11.24
CA ALA A 336 12.33 25.25 10.11
C ALA A 336 13.64 26.06 10.05
N SER A 337 14.25 26.35 11.20
CA SER A 337 15.49 27.12 11.32
C SER A 337 16.74 26.25 11.42
N THR A 338 16.59 24.93 11.63
CA THR A 338 17.67 23.94 11.62
C THR A 338 17.75 23.31 10.24
N VAL A 339 18.69 23.81 9.44
CA VAL A 339 18.78 23.53 8.01
C VAL A 339 20.03 22.70 7.74
N TYR A 340 19.85 21.51 7.18
CA TYR A 340 20.94 20.71 6.66
C TYR A 340 20.97 20.80 5.13
N THR A 341 22.08 21.27 4.57
CA THR A 341 22.15 21.63 3.15
C THR A 341 23.28 20.93 2.42
N ASP A 342 23.14 20.74 1.11
CA ASP A 342 24.29 20.45 0.26
C ASP A 342 25.29 21.62 0.26
N ASN A 343 26.54 21.35 -0.12
CA ASN A 343 27.59 22.37 -0.10
C ASN A 343 27.80 23.06 -1.46
N GLY A 344 26.83 22.97 -2.38
CA GLY A 344 26.99 23.47 -3.75
C GLY A 344 27.88 22.61 -4.66
N ALA A 345 28.40 21.47 -4.17
CA ALA A 345 29.20 20.53 -4.94
C ALA A 345 28.70 19.08 -4.76
N ASN A 346 29.10 18.20 -5.68
CA ASN A 346 28.79 16.77 -5.58
C ASN A 346 29.52 16.15 -4.39
N VAL A 347 28.77 15.52 -3.48
CA VAL A 347 29.33 14.63 -2.46
C VAL A 347 28.76 13.23 -2.66
N SER A 348 29.43 12.45 -3.51
CA SER A 348 29.04 11.06 -3.75
C SER A 348 29.51 10.16 -2.62
N ALA A 349 28.67 9.18 -2.27
CA ALA A 349 28.85 8.28 -1.13
C ALA A 349 29.30 9.04 0.14
N GLY A 350 28.65 10.18 0.42
CA GLY A 350 28.98 11.08 1.52
C GLY A 350 28.54 10.60 2.90
N PHE A 351 27.59 9.65 2.95
CA PHE A 351 27.00 9.14 4.19
C PHE A 351 27.51 7.73 4.56
N PRO A 352 27.52 7.38 5.86
CA PRO A 352 27.61 5.99 6.32
C PRO A 352 26.48 5.12 5.76
N SER A 353 26.62 3.79 5.86
CA SER A 353 25.65 2.83 5.30
C SER A 353 24.22 3.00 5.83
N LYS A 354 24.06 3.47 7.08
CA LYS A 354 22.78 3.64 7.77
C LYS A 354 22.73 4.99 8.48
N VAL A 355 21.81 5.84 8.06
CA VAL A 355 21.58 7.16 8.68
C VAL A 355 20.10 7.43 8.86
N LYS A 356 19.75 8.13 9.95
CA LYS A 356 18.43 8.69 10.19
C LYS A 356 18.55 10.20 10.34
N LEU A 357 17.80 10.94 9.53
CA LEU A 357 17.67 12.39 9.60
C LEU A 357 16.29 12.72 10.17
N LYS A 358 16.22 13.55 11.21
CA LYS A 358 14.98 13.78 11.96
C LYS A 358 14.78 15.24 12.35
N ASP A 359 13.54 15.70 12.32
CA ASP A 359 13.10 16.99 12.88
C ASP A 359 13.86 18.22 12.31
N LEU A 360 14.19 18.22 11.03
CA LEU A 360 15.00 19.27 10.38
C LEU A 360 14.54 19.59 8.95
N THR A 361 15.07 20.68 8.39
CA THR A 361 14.86 21.04 6.98
C THR A 361 16.07 20.64 6.14
N LEU A 362 15.85 19.85 5.09
CA LEU A 362 16.83 19.62 4.03
C LEU A 362 16.68 20.70 2.98
N ARG A 363 17.71 21.51 2.75
CA ARG A 363 17.63 22.63 1.79
C ARG A 363 18.66 22.51 0.69
N LYS A 364 18.23 22.67 -0.56
CA LYS A 364 19.11 22.65 -1.72
C LYS A 364 19.86 23.98 -1.90
N VAL A 365 21.14 23.92 -2.27
CA VAL A 365 21.97 25.08 -2.59
C VAL A 365 22.52 24.97 -4.02
N GLY A 366 23.18 23.86 -4.35
CA GLY A 366 23.72 23.61 -5.69
C GLY A 366 22.63 23.19 -6.68
N ALA A 367 22.69 23.71 -7.91
CA ALA A 367 21.71 23.39 -8.95
C ALA A 367 21.71 21.89 -9.33
N SER A 368 22.87 21.31 -9.68
CA SER A 368 22.98 19.92 -10.14
C SER A 368 24.02 19.16 -9.33
N VAL A 369 23.70 18.90 -8.07
CA VAL A 369 24.61 18.27 -7.10
C VAL A 369 23.99 17.04 -6.45
N ILE A 370 24.85 16.09 -6.11
CA ILE A 370 24.54 14.92 -5.29
C ILE A 370 24.67 15.30 -3.80
N PHE A 371 23.62 15.05 -3.03
CA PHE A 371 23.58 15.30 -1.59
C PHE A 371 23.37 14.00 -0.80
N LEU A 372 22.18 13.39 -0.86
CA LEU A 372 21.89 12.16 -0.12
C LEU A 372 22.36 10.95 -0.93
N ASP A 373 23.55 10.48 -0.60
CA ASP A 373 24.19 9.31 -1.22
C ASP A 373 24.98 8.55 -0.17
N ASN A 374 24.51 7.34 0.18
CA ASN A 374 25.26 6.40 1.03
C ASN A 374 25.93 5.31 0.19
N GLY A 375 25.96 5.43 -1.14
CA GLY A 375 26.61 4.54 -2.09
C GLY A 375 25.91 3.20 -2.31
N ALA A 376 24.62 3.08 -2.01
CA ALA A 376 23.88 1.83 -2.18
C ALA A 376 23.88 1.28 -3.61
N THR A 377 24.00 -0.04 -3.71
CA THR A 377 23.88 -0.84 -4.93
C THR A 377 23.04 -2.09 -4.64
N ILE A 378 22.64 -2.84 -5.66
CA ILE A 378 21.89 -4.09 -5.48
C ILE A 378 22.70 -5.16 -4.71
N ALA A 379 24.04 -5.05 -4.68
CA ALA A 379 24.91 -5.93 -3.91
C ALA A 379 25.02 -5.55 -2.40
N THR A 380 24.48 -4.41 -1.98
CA THR A 380 24.61 -3.89 -0.60
C THR A 380 23.24 -3.68 0.04
N LEU A 381 22.44 -4.75 0.15
CA LEU A 381 21.02 -4.68 0.54
C LEU A 381 20.76 -4.06 1.94
N ASP A 382 21.77 -4.03 2.79
CA ASP A 382 21.74 -3.52 4.16
C ASP A 382 21.79 -1.98 4.28
N ARG A 383 22.15 -1.25 3.22
CA ARG A 383 22.21 0.22 3.24
C ARG A 383 20.81 0.83 3.32
N MET A 384 20.66 1.82 4.21
CA MET A 384 19.36 2.39 4.56
C MET A 384 19.46 3.87 4.90
N MET A 385 18.41 4.62 4.58
CA MET A 385 18.23 6.00 5.04
C MET A 385 16.81 6.22 5.55
N VAL A 386 16.67 6.87 6.71
CA VAL A 386 15.37 7.27 7.25
C VAL A 386 15.29 8.79 7.27
N LEU A 387 14.23 9.36 6.69
CA LEU A 387 13.85 10.76 6.89
C LEU A 387 12.57 10.78 7.71
N GLN A 388 12.59 11.40 8.89
CA GLN A 388 11.44 11.44 9.78
C GLN A 388 11.12 12.88 10.22
N ASN A 389 9.90 13.33 9.96
CA ASN A 389 9.48 14.72 10.24
C ASN A 389 10.47 15.74 9.64
N VAL A 390 10.78 15.55 8.36
CA VAL A 390 11.74 16.37 7.61
C VAL A 390 11.00 17.20 6.58
N THR A 391 11.39 18.47 6.42
CA THR A 391 10.96 19.29 5.29
C THR A 391 12.01 19.23 4.19
N VAL A 392 11.61 18.95 2.96
CA VAL A 392 12.48 19.05 1.79
C VAL A 392 12.23 20.36 1.05
N ASP A 393 13.22 21.24 1.06
CA ASP A 393 13.15 22.57 0.47
C ASP A 393 14.06 22.70 -0.76
N ARG A 394 13.45 22.88 -1.93
CA ARG A 394 14.18 23.11 -3.19
C ARG A 394 14.88 24.46 -3.22
N ASN A 395 14.50 25.41 -2.38
CA ASN A 395 15.09 26.75 -2.32
C ASN A 395 15.12 27.46 -3.68
N GLY A 396 14.07 27.28 -4.49
CA GLY A 396 13.98 27.83 -5.85
C GLY A 396 14.98 27.25 -6.88
N THR A 397 15.75 26.21 -6.53
CA THR A 397 16.76 25.60 -7.42
C THR A 397 16.16 24.53 -8.36
N SER A 398 17.00 23.78 -9.09
CA SER A 398 16.55 22.75 -10.05
C SER A 398 15.91 21.52 -9.38
N THR A 399 15.21 20.69 -10.17
CA THR A 399 14.64 19.39 -9.78
C THR A 399 15.59 18.21 -10.04
N PHE A 400 16.90 18.44 -10.00
CA PHE A 400 17.91 17.42 -10.28
C PHE A 400 17.78 16.19 -9.38
N GLY A 401 17.26 15.09 -9.93
CA GLY A 401 16.90 13.87 -9.17
C GLY A 401 18.06 13.15 -8.47
N ALA A 402 19.32 13.44 -8.83
CA ALA A 402 20.49 12.92 -8.12
C ALA A 402 20.78 13.66 -6.81
N TRP A 403 20.03 14.72 -6.48
CA TRP A 403 20.14 15.34 -5.17
C TRP A 403 19.85 14.31 -4.06
N ILE A 404 18.95 13.35 -4.33
CA ILE A 404 18.77 12.13 -3.54
C ILE A 404 19.10 10.94 -4.45
N TYR A 405 20.30 10.38 -4.36
CA TYR A 405 20.82 9.48 -5.40
C TYR A 405 20.74 7.99 -5.02
N ARG A 406 21.68 7.50 -4.20
CA ARG A 406 21.76 6.09 -3.81
C ARG A 406 21.65 5.98 -2.30
N THR A 407 20.41 5.89 -1.82
CA THR A 407 20.09 5.82 -0.40
C THR A 407 19.81 4.40 0.07
N GLY A 408 19.67 3.45 -0.87
CA GLY A 408 19.28 2.08 -0.56
C GLY A 408 17.80 2.00 -0.22
N ARG A 409 17.49 1.25 0.84
CA ARG A 409 16.13 1.21 1.42
C ARG A 409 15.86 2.53 2.12
N MET A 410 14.84 3.26 1.68
CA MET A 410 14.51 4.58 2.19
C MET A 410 13.15 4.56 2.90
N TYR A 411 13.11 5.02 4.14
CA TYR A 411 11.86 5.28 4.86
C TYR A 411 11.64 6.78 4.93
N LEU A 412 10.52 7.23 4.37
CA LEU A 412 10.03 8.59 4.50
C LEU A 412 8.85 8.55 5.47
N VAL A 413 9.00 9.17 6.64
CA VAL A 413 7.95 9.22 7.66
C VAL A 413 7.62 10.67 7.93
N GLU A 414 6.40 11.07 7.57
CA GLU A 414 5.89 12.43 7.78
C GLU A 414 6.82 13.49 7.15
N VAL A 415 7.31 13.18 5.95
CA VAL A 415 8.13 14.10 5.14
C VAL A 415 7.21 15.02 4.36
N ASP A 416 7.46 16.32 4.47
CA ASP A 416 6.74 17.36 3.75
C ASP A 416 7.69 18.12 2.79
N GLY A 417 7.08 18.90 1.89
CA GLY A 417 7.83 19.61 0.86
C GLY A 417 8.28 18.70 -0.28
N ALA A 418 9.35 19.10 -0.95
CA ALA A 418 9.84 18.63 -2.24
C ALA A 418 9.00 19.06 -3.44
N ALA A 419 9.71 19.20 -4.56
CA ALA A 419 9.14 19.36 -5.88
C ALA A 419 9.38 18.07 -6.68
N ASP A 420 8.58 17.90 -7.72
CA ASP A 420 8.66 16.76 -8.62
C ASP A 420 10.09 16.54 -9.13
N GLY A 421 10.52 15.28 -9.22
CA GLY A 421 11.84 14.89 -9.69
C GLY A 421 12.90 14.58 -8.62
N LEU A 422 12.84 15.17 -7.42
CA LEU A 422 13.88 14.94 -6.37
C LEU A 422 13.89 13.48 -5.87
N PHE A 423 12.71 12.89 -5.73
CA PHE A 423 12.55 11.48 -5.32
C PHE A 423 12.48 10.51 -6.51
N SER A 424 12.49 11.01 -7.74
CA SER A 424 12.44 10.19 -8.97
C SER A 424 13.76 9.51 -9.27
N VAL A 425 13.73 8.43 -10.05
CA VAL A 425 14.95 7.72 -10.47
C VAL A 425 15.88 8.67 -11.22
N TYR A 426 17.14 8.72 -10.80
CA TYR A 426 18.20 9.43 -11.54
C TYR A 426 19.06 8.39 -12.20
N ASN A 427 18.82 8.14 -13.49
CA ASN A 427 19.40 7.05 -14.29
C ASN A 427 19.15 5.63 -13.74
N GLY A 428 19.27 4.59 -14.58
CA GLY A 428 19.01 3.20 -14.20
C GLY A 428 19.96 2.62 -13.13
N ASN A 429 20.96 3.39 -12.67
CA ASN A 429 21.97 2.95 -11.70
C ASN A 429 21.70 3.46 -10.27
N ALA A 430 20.71 4.33 -10.03
CA ALA A 430 20.34 4.78 -8.69
C ALA A 430 19.64 3.67 -7.90
N ARG A 431 20.21 3.22 -6.77
CA ARG A 431 19.48 2.41 -5.79
C ARG A 431 18.79 3.29 -4.75
N LYS A 432 17.52 3.57 -4.98
CA LYS A 432 16.63 4.35 -4.12
C LYS A 432 15.27 3.68 -4.15
N GLU A 433 14.81 3.16 -3.02
CA GLU A 433 13.58 2.36 -2.95
C GLU A 433 12.80 2.82 -1.71
N ILE A 434 11.60 3.37 -1.92
CA ILE A 434 10.97 4.24 -0.94
C ILE A 434 9.74 3.58 -0.32
N ASN A 435 9.71 3.50 1.01
CA ASN A 435 8.48 3.33 1.80
C ASN A 435 8.08 4.71 2.36
N ALA A 436 6.92 5.23 1.93
CA ALA A 436 6.40 6.52 2.36
C ALA A 436 5.23 6.35 3.33
N VAL A 437 5.28 7.04 4.48
CA VAL A 437 4.25 7.01 5.51
C VAL A 437 3.91 8.44 5.89
N GLY A 438 2.65 8.85 5.73
CA GLY A 438 2.19 10.17 6.15
C GLY A 438 2.80 11.35 5.39
N CYS A 439 3.43 11.11 4.23
CA CYS A 439 4.16 12.14 3.50
C CYS A 439 3.24 13.05 2.69
N SER A 440 3.67 14.28 2.44
CA SER A 440 2.94 15.22 1.58
C SER A 440 3.88 16.00 0.67
N GLY A 441 3.36 16.43 -0.49
CA GLY A 441 4.08 17.34 -1.36
C GLY A 441 3.77 17.16 -2.84
N ALA A 442 4.29 18.09 -3.63
CA ALA A 442 4.13 18.14 -5.08
C ALA A 442 5.15 17.24 -5.79
N TRP A 443 5.18 15.96 -5.42
CA TRP A 443 6.12 14.99 -5.96
C TRP A 443 5.50 13.61 -6.15
N GLY A 444 5.99 12.92 -7.17
CA GLY A 444 5.77 11.49 -7.39
C GLY A 444 7.09 10.78 -7.61
N SER A 445 7.07 9.46 -7.75
CA SER A 445 8.25 8.70 -8.15
C SER A 445 7.91 7.28 -8.60
N THR A 446 8.72 6.75 -9.51
CA THR A 446 8.69 5.35 -9.96
C THR A 446 9.35 4.38 -8.99
N LEU A 447 9.90 4.91 -7.89
CA LEU A 447 10.66 4.17 -6.88
C LEU A 447 9.95 4.09 -5.54
N ILE A 448 8.71 4.58 -5.45
CA ILE A 448 7.87 4.42 -4.26
C ILE A 448 7.31 3.00 -4.27
N PHE A 449 7.85 2.17 -3.39
CA PHE A 449 7.43 0.79 -3.23
C PHE A 449 6.15 0.69 -2.42
N ASN A 450 6.04 1.39 -1.29
CA ASN A 450 4.79 1.48 -0.51
C ASN A 450 4.46 2.92 -0.15
N ALA A 451 3.17 3.22 -0.03
CA ALA A 451 2.68 4.50 0.48
C ALA A 451 1.48 4.28 1.41
N VAL A 452 1.52 4.88 2.61
CA VAL A 452 0.44 4.79 3.60
C VAL A 452 0.11 6.18 4.13
N GLY A 453 -1.15 6.63 3.98
CA GLY A 453 -1.57 7.94 4.51
C GLY A 453 -0.91 9.14 3.82
N CYS A 454 -0.48 9.02 2.56
CA CYS A 454 0.29 10.07 1.86
C CYS A 454 -0.59 10.94 0.95
N LYS A 455 -0.18 12.20 0.72
CA LYS A 455 -0.77 13.11 -0.28
C LYS A 455 0.30 13.55 -1.30
N LEU A 456 0.33 12.89 -2.45
CA LEU A 456 1.41 12.97 -3.46
C LEU A 456 0.85 13.25 -4.86
N TYR A 457 1.72 13.46 -5.85
CA TYR A 457 1.29 13.60 -7.25
C TYR A 457 0.97 12.26 -7.91
N SER A 458 1.98 11.42 -8.07
CA SER A 458 1.81 10.15 -8.75
C SER A 458 2.72 9.06 -8.20
N MET A 459 2.30 7.83 -8.44
CA MET A 459 3.07 6.64 -8.10
C MET A 459 3.08 5.68 -9.28
N GLN A 460 4.21 4.99 -9.45
CA GLN A 460 4.30 3.90 -10.39
C GLN A 460 4.84 2.66 -9.71
N ARG A 461 4.53 1.51 -10.30
CA ARG A 461 5.10 0.24 -9.88
C ARG A 461 6.62 0.28 -10.01
N VAL A 462 7.30 -0.24 -8.98
CA VAL A 462 8.75 -0.42 -9.01
C VAL A 462 9.10 -1.59 -9.92
N THR A 463 9.64 -1.28 -11.09
CA THR A 463 9.87 -2.26 -12.16
C THR A 463 11.14 -3.10 -12.00
N GLY A 464 12.02 -2.71 -11.10
CA GLY A 464 13.38 -3.25 -11.04
C GLY A 464 14.22 -2.70 -12.18
N PHE A 465 15.14 -1.79 -11.84
CA PHE A 465 16.18 -1.29 -12.73
C PHE A 465 17.49 -2.03 -12.44
N ALA A 466 18.58 -1.75 -13.17
CA ALA A 466 19.86 -2.44 -13.00
C ALA A 466 20.36 -2.47 -11.53
N ASN A 467 20.01 -1.48 -10.71
CA ASN A 467 20.38 -1.39 -9.30
C ASN A 467 19.18 -1.31 -8.32
N VAL A 468 17.97 -1.70 -8.72
CA VAL A 468 16.75 -1.62 -7.88
C VAL A 468 16.08 -3.00 -7.85
N GLU A 469 15.61 -3.43 -6.68
CA GLU A 469 14.87 -4.68 -6.53
C GLU A 469 13.53 -4.57 -7.28
N VAL A 470 13.07 -5.68 -7.87
CA VAL A 470 11.72 -5.74 -8.44
C VAL A 470 10.74 -5.67 -7.28
N GLY A 471 9.77 -4.77 -7.38
CA GLY A 471 8.72 -4.63 -6.37
C GLY A 471 7.71 -5.78 -6.45
N VAL A 472 7.51 -6.46 -5.31
CA VAL A 472 6.58 -7.60 -5.16
C VAL A 472 5.69 -7.41 -3.93
N GLY A 473 4.37 -7.32 -4.12
CA GLY A 473 3.43 -7.06 -3.02
C GLY A 473 3.39 -5.58 -2.59
N GLN A 474 3.47 -4.66 -3.55
CA GLN A 474 3.36 -3.21 -3.31
C GLN A 474 1.99 -2.83 -2.73
N LEU A 475 1.98 -1.94 -1.72
CA LEU A 475 0.79 -1.45 -1.05
C LEU A 475 0.70 0.08 -1.08
N VAL A 476 -0.42 0.59 -1.60
CA VAL A 476 -0.85 1.99 -1.51
C VAL A 476 -2.13 2.03 -0.70
N HIS A 477 -2.09 2.68 0.46
CA HIS A 477 -3.12 2.54 1.49
C HIS A 477 -3.52 3.89 2.08
N HIS A 478 -4.77 4.29 1.86
CA HIS A 478 -5.35 5.54 2.37
C HIS A 478 -4.58 6.80 1.97
N CYS A 479 -4.16 6.84 0.70
CA CYS A 479 -3.43 7.95 0.09
C CYS A 479 -4.33 8.77 -0.86
N MET A 480 -3.95 10.03 -1.07
CA MET A 480 -4.44 10.87 -2.17
C MET A 480 -3.31 11.06 -3.19
N LEU A 481 -3.56 10.70 -4.44
CA LEU A 481 -2.64 10.91 -5.56
C LEU A 481 -3.29 11.86 -6.57
N THR A 482 -2.65 12.99 -6.84
CA THR A 482 -3.15 14.04 -7.76
C THR A 482 -2.20 14.23 -8.94
N GLU A 483 -2.58 13.75 -10.13
CA GLU A 483 -1.83 14.00 -11.36
C GLU A 483 -2.27 15.32 -11.99
N THR A 484 -1.30 16.18 -12.32
CA THR A 484 -1.53 17.54 -12.84
C THR A 484 -1.15 17.69 -14.31
N VAL A 485 -0.58 16.66 -14.92
CA VAL A 485 -0.10 16.66 -16.31
C VAL A 485 -1.03 15.82 -17.18
N ASP A 486 -1.52 16.38 -18.30
CA ASP A 486 -2.30 15.62 -19.27
C ASP A 486 -1.48 14.48 -19.89
N GLY A 487 -2.12 13.35 -20.15
CA GLY A 487 -1.48 12.14 -20.67
C GLY A 487 -0.77 11.28 -19.61
N HIS A 488 -0.58 11.78 -18.39
CA HIS A 488 0.04 11.04 -17.28
C HIS A 488 -1.00 10.31 -16.41
N GLN A 489 -0.54 9.54 -15.42
CA GLN A 489 -1.38 8.74 -14.51
C GLN A 489 -1.06 9.09 -13.06
N ALA A 490 -2.09 9.18 -12.22
CA ALA A 490 -1.89 9.24 -10.76
C ALA A 490 -1.33 7.90 -10.23
N PHE A 491 -1.76 6.77 -10.81
CA PHE A 491 -1.22 5.46 -10.51
C PHE A 491 -0.99 4.58 -11.75
N LEU A 492 0.23 4.11 -11.94
CA LEU A 492 0.63 3.21 -13.04
C LEU A 492 1.21 1.90 -12.50
N ALA A 493 0.56 0.78 -12.81
CA ALA A 493 1.03 -0.56 -12.53
C ALA A 493 0.82 -1.50 -13.73
N SER A 494 1.45 -1.16 -14.86
CA SER A 494 1.49 -1.98 -16.07
C SER A 494 2.95 -2.28 -16.45
N GLY A 495 3.15 -3.27 -17.33
CA GLY A 495 4.43 -3.52 -17.99
C GLY A 495 5.34 -4.53 -17.28
N LEU A 496 4.84 -5.28 -16.29
CA LEU A 496 5.58 -6.34 -15.62
C LEU A 496 4.68 -7.37 -14.93
N GLU A 497 5.22 -8.56 -14.67
CA GLU A 497 4.56 -9.61 -13.89
C GLU A 497 4.60 -9.30 -12.38
N ILE A 498 3.45 -9.28 -11.70
CA ILE A 498 3.34 -9.06 -10.24
C ILE A 498 3.37 -10.35 -9.40
N GLY A 499 3.19 -11.51 -10.03
CA GLY A 499 3.14 -12.81 -9.36
C GLY A 499 2.02 -12.93 -8.32
N ALA A 500 2.08 -13.96 -7.48
CA ALA A 500 1.04 -14.30 -6.50
C ALA A 500 0.95 -13.33 -5.30
N ARG A 501 2.06 -12.64 -4.96
CA ARG A 501 2.10 -11.61 -3.92
C ARG A 501 1.26 -10.38 -4.28
N GLY A 502 1.02 -10.16 -5.57
CA GLY A 502 0.08 -9.16 -6.07
C GLY A 502 0.47 -7.71 -5.81
N GLN A 503 -0.55 -6.85 -5.77
CA GLN A 503 -0.44 -5.41 -5.49
C GLN A 503 -1.75 -4.89 -4.90
N GLY A 504 -1.70 -3.90 -4.02
CA GLY A 504 -2.90 -3.35 -3.39
C GLY A 504 -2.98 -1.83 -3.50
N LEU A 505 -4.12 -1.34 -3.97
CA LEU A 505 -4.55 0.05 -3.87
C LEU A 505 -5.86 0.09 -3.08
N VAL A 506 -5.81 0.65 -1.87
CA VAL A 506 -6.93 0.55 -0.93
C VAL A 506 -7.20 1.85 -0.19
N GLY A 507 -8.47 2.25 -0.09
CA GLY A 507 -8.89 3.46 0.63
C GLY A 507 -8.39 4.77 0.00
N CYS A 508 -8.02 4.78 -1.28
CA CYS A 508 -7.29 5.88 -1.91
C CYS A 508 -8.17 6.78 -2.78
N VAL A 509 -7.84 8.06 -2.84
CA VAL A 509 -8.30 8.96 -3.91
C VAL A 509 -7.25 9.05 -5.00
N LEU A 510 -7.66 8.84 -6.24
CA LEU A 510 -6.88 9.15 -7.43
C LEU A 510 -7.55 10.28 -8.20
N GLU A 511 -6.86 11.40 -8.35
CA GLU A 511 -7.39 12.61 -8.97
C GLU A 511 -6.53 12.97 -10.19
N GLN A 512 -7.16 13.12 -11.35
CA GLN A 512 -6.53 13.68 -12.54
C GLN A 512 -7.07 15.10 -12.75
N THR A 513 -6.18 16.09 -12.86
CA THR A 513 -6.53 17.51 -13.06
C THR A 513 -5.98 18.06 -14.38
N GLY A 514 -4.89 17.47 -14.90
CA GLY A 514 -4.18 17.94 -16.08
C GLY A 514 -4.95 17.73 -17.39
N GLY A 515 -5.71 16.65 -17.50
CA GLY A 515 -6.49 16.33 -18.69
C GLY A 515 -7.05 14.91 -18.71
N ALA A 516 -7.84 14.59 -19.74
CA ALA A 516 -8.45 13.26 -19.91
C ALA A 516 -7.81 12.42 -21.03
N THR A 517 -6.70 12.87 -21.61
CA THR A 517 -5.98 12.10 -22.65
C THR A 517 -5.44 10.80 -22.06
N GLY A 518 -4.79 10.91 -20.90
CA GLY A 518 -4.33 9.80 -20.09
C GLY A 518 -5.41 9.26 -19.16
N ALA A 519 -5.33 7.98 -18.80
CA ALA A 519 -6.14 7.39 -17.73
C ALA A 519 -5.62 7.86 -16.37
N VAL A 520 -6.48 8.10 -15.37
CA VAL A 520 -6.02 8.40 -14.00
C VAL A 520 -5.37 7.18 -13.37
N LEU A 521 -5.86 5.99 -13.74
CA LEU A 521 -5.38 4.69 -13.31
C LEU A 521 -5.03 3.81 -14.50
N ARG A 522 -3.87 3.16 -14.43
CA ARG A 522 -3.52 2.02 -15.30
C ARG A 522 -3.05 0.85 -14.45
N MET A 523 -3.83 -0.23 -14.40
CA MET A 523 -3.41 -1.51 -13.80
C MET A 523 -3.46 -2.61 -14.85
N GLN A 524 -2.29 -3.08 -15.29
CA GLN A 524 -2.12 -4.00 -16.41
C GLN A 524 -3.00 -3.59 -17.60
N ALA A 525 -2.80 -2.35 -18.05
CA ALA A 525 -3.61 -1.67 -19.05
C ALA A 525 -3.12 -1.94 -20.48
N ASP A 526 -3.31 -0.96 -21.38
CA ASP A 526 -3.07 -1.06 -22.83
C ASP A 526 -1.76 -1.78 -23.18
N SER A 527 -1.85 -2.78 -24.06
CA SER A 527 -0.72 -3.55 -24.56
C SER A 527 0.06 -4.37 -23.51
N ASP A 528 -0.50 -4.60 -22.32
CA ASP A 528 0.16 -5.36 -21.27
C ASP A 528 0.09 -6.87 -21.55
N VAL A 529 1.26 -7.50 -21.64
CA VAL A 529 1.44 -8.94 -21.91
C VAL A 529 1.90 -9.74 -20.68
N PHE A 530 1.78 -9.18 -19.48
CA PHE A 530 2.25 -9.81 -18.26
C PHE A 530 1.12 -10.39 -17.40
N ALA A 531 1.43 -11.47 -16.68
CA ALA A 531 0.50 -12.06 -15.75
C ALA A 531 0.28 -11.16 -14.53
N ALA A 532 -0.98 -11.08 -14.08
CA ALA A 532 -1.36 -10.36 -12.87
C ALA A 532 -2.36 -11.18 -12.04
N GLN A 533 -2.03 -11.33 -10.76
CA GLN A 533 -2.82 -12.08 -9.80
C GLN A 533 -2.86 -11.32 -8.48
N ASN A 534 -3.92 -11.50 -7.69
CA ASN A 534 -4.07 -10.84 -6.38
C ASN A 534 -3.96 -9.30 -6.46
N VAL A 535 -4.55 -8.69 -7.48
CA VAL A 535 -4.65 -7.23 -7.59
C VAL A 535 -5.82 -6.76 -6.73
N LEU A 536 -5.58 -5.89 -5.75
CA LEU A 536 -6.61 -5.34 -4.88
C LEU A 536 -6.91 -3.88 -5.26
N TYR A 537 -8.18 -3.60 -5.52
CA TYR A 537 -8.73 -2.26 -5.73
C TYR A 537 -9.96 -2.10 -4.83
N ILE A 538 -9.75 -1.68 -3.59
CA ILE A 538 -10.78 -1.75 -2.53
C ILE A 538 -10.99 -0.38 -1.89
N GLY A 539 -12.21 0.15 -1.96
CA GLY A 539 -12.51 1.46 -1.36
C GLY A 539 -11.76 2.61 -2.04
N VAL A 540 -11.57 2.56 -3.36
CA VAL A 540 -10.85 3.60 -4.10
C VAL A 540 -11.85 4.57 -4.73
N THR A 541 -11.52 5.86 -4.79
CA THR A 541 -12.25 6.87 -5.58
C THR A 541 -11.33 7.41 -6.67
N ALA A 542 -11.59 7.10 -7.94
CA ALA A 542 -10.84 7.58 -9.10
C ALA A 542 -11.67 8.58 -9.92
N VAL A 543 -11.15 9.79 -10.10
CA VAL A 543 -11.88 10.94 -10.68
C VAL A 543 -11.04 11.72 -11.69
N GLY A 544 -11.71 12.52 -12.51
CA GLY A 544 -11.07 13.36 -13.54
C GLY A 544 -10.72 12.66 -14.85
N SER A 545 -10.50 11.35 -14.84
CA SER A 545 -10.32 10.56 -16.06
C SER A 545 -10.68 9.08 -15.85
N ARG A 546 -10.57 8.28 -16.91
CA ARG A 546 -10.87 6.85 -16.93
C ARG A 546 -9.87 6.01 -16.13
N SER A 547 -10.34 4.87 -15.65
CA SER A 547 -9.54 3.81 -15.04
C SER A 547 -9.45 2.61 -15.97
N ASN A 548 -8.22 2.19 -16.31
CA ASN A 548 -7.96 1.03 -17.14
C ASN A 548 -7.61 -0.18 -16.24
N TRP A 549 -8.42 -1.24 -16.33
CA TRP A 549 -8.38 -2.38 -15.42
C TRP A 549 -8.17 -3.71 -16.16
N LEU A 550 -7.02 -4.36 -15.88
CA LEU A 550 -6.68 -5.73 -16.25
C LEU A 550 -6.99 -6.07 -17.71
N TYR A 551 -6.36 -5.36 -18.64
CA TYR A 551 -6.53 -5.58 -20.08
C TYR A 551 -5.75 -6.80 -20.53
N GLN A 552 -6.28 -7.51 -21.51
CA GLN A 552 -5.52 -8.41 -22.34
C GLN A 552 -5.97 -8.20 -23.78
N ASP A 553 -5.52 -7.10 -24.37
CA ASP A 553 -5.87 -6.63 -25.71
C ASP A 553 -4.76 -6.83 -26.74
N SER A 554 -3.63 -7.41 -26.32
CA SER A 554 -2.45 -7.62 -27.14
C SER A 554 -1.76 -8.95 -26.81
N GLY A 555 -0.83 -9.36 -27.67
CA GLY A 555 -0.12 -10.63 -27.57
C GLY A 555 -0.81 -11.76 -28.33
N SER A 556 -0.35 -12.99 -28.11
CA SER A 556 -0.84 -14.17 -28.83
C SER A 556 -1.23 -15.34 -27.93
N THR A 557 -1.03 -15.23 -26.61
CA THR A 557 -1.25 -16.31 -25.65
C THR A 557 -2.20 -15.88 -24.54
N THR A 558 -2.80 -16.88 -23.88
CA THR A 558 -3.61 -16.67 -22.70
C THR A 558 -2.72 -16.41 -21.48
N ILE A 559 -2.81 -15.22 -20.89
CA ILE A 559 -2.07 -14.84 -19.68
C ILE A 559 -3.05 -14.51 -18.56
N THR A 560 -2.82 -15.05 -17.37
CA THR A 560 -3.74 -14.85 -16.24
C THR A 560 -3.77 -13.39 -15.81
N LYS A 561 -4.96 -12.79 -15.78
CA LYS A 561 -5.21 -11.46 -15.18
C LYS A 561 -6.44 -11.50 -14.29
N ARG A 562 -6.24 -11.28 -12.99
CA ARG A 562 -7.31 -11.36 -11.99
C ARG A 562 -7.03 -10.47 -10.79
N GLY A 563 -8.10 -9.98 -10.19
CA GLY A 563 -8.07 -9.12 -9.02
C GLY A 563 -9.44 -8.99 -8.38
N PHE A 564 -9.52 -8.12 -7.38
CA PHE A 564 -10.71 -7.85 -6.59
C PHE A 564 -10.97 -6.35 -6.64
N ARG A 565 -12.08 -5.96 -7.28
CA ARG A 565 -12.55 -4.57 -7.27
C ARG A 565 -13.75 -4.45 -6.35
N ARG A 566 -13.61 -3.85 -5.17
CA ARG A 566 -14.71 -3.80 -4.19
C ARG A 566 -14.92 -2.41 -3.65
N PHE A 567 -16.17 -2.03 -3.47
CA PHE A 567 -16.55 -0.80 -2.77
C PHE A 567 -15.89 0.46 -3.35
N SER A 568 -15.61 0.49 -4.65
CA SER A 568 -14.85 1.57 -5.27
C SER A 568 -15.71 2.42 -6.20
N VAL A 569 -15.28 3.65 -6.47
CA VAL A 569 -15.94 4.61 -7.34
C VAL A 569 -14.96 5.03 -8.42
N ASP A 570 -15.36 4.94 -9.67
CA ASP A 570 -14.58 5.37 -10.82
C ASP A 570 -15.39 6.35 -11.66
N LEU A 571 -14.78 7.41 -12.18
CA LEU A 571 -15.44 8.26 -13.16
C LEU A 571 -15.89 7.42 -14.36
N GLN A 572 -14.97 6.65 -14.92
CA GLN A 572 -15.20 5.72 -16.02
C GLN A 572 -14.31 4.50 -15.81
N HIS A 573 -14.86 3.30 -16.03
CA HIS A 573 -14.13 2.03 -15.98
C HIS A 573 -14.03 1.44 -17.38
N ASN A 574 -12.81 1.10 -17.81
CA ASN A 574 -12.57 0.34 -19.01
C ASN A 574 -11.86 -0.99 -18.71
N THR A 575 -12.15 -2.00 -19.52
CA THR A 575 -11.39 -3.25 -19.68
C THR A 575 -11.38 -3.64 -21.16
N LYS A 576 -10.38 -4.40 -21.62
CA LYS A 576 -10.27 -4.85 -23.03
C LYS A 576 -9.82 -6.32 -23.09
N THR A 577 -10.37 -7.10 -24.02
CA THR A 577 -10.19 -8.56 -24.11
C THR A 577 -9.97 -9.04 -25.55
N ASP A 578 -10.05 -10.36 -25.76
CA ASP A 578 -10.12 -11.07 -27.04
C ASP A 578 -10.92 -10.42 -28.18
N VAL A 579 -12.03 -9.74 -27.89
CA VAL A 579 -12.83 -9.06 -28.93
C VAL A 579 -12.09 -7.82 -29.44
N PHE A 580 -11.51 -7.04 -28.53
CA PHE A 580 -10.73 -5.85 -28.88
C PHE A 580 -9.43 -6.22 -29.59
N GLY A 581 -8.74 -7.23 -29.08
CA GLY A 581 -7.50 -7.75 -29.69
C GLY A 581 -7.74 -8.64 -30.92
N ALA A 582 -9.00 -8.92 -31.27
CA ALA A 582 -9.42 -9.81 -32.36
C ALA A 582 -8.66 -11.16 -32.36
N ASN A 583 -8.52 -11.79 -31.19
CA ASN A 583 -7.73 -13.01 -31.01
C ASN A 583 -8.31 -13.90 -29.91
N SER A 584 -8.64 -15.14 -30.27
CA SER A 584 -9.25 -16.17 -29.42
C SER A 584 -8.46 -16.50 -28.15
N ASN A 585 -7.15 -16.24 -28.13
CA ASN A 585 -6.28 -16.60 -27.01
C ASN A 585 -6.27 -15.54 -25.91
N LEU A 586 -6.79 -14.33 -26.16
CA LEU A 586 -6.71 -13.20 -25.23
C LEU A 586 -7.85 -13.20 -24.19
N VAL A 587 -8.00 -14.33 -23.51
CA VAL A 587 -9.14 -14.64 -22.62
C VAL A 587 -8.76 -14.81 -21.15
N GLY A 588 -7.49 -14.62 -20.82
CA GLY A 588 -6.97 -14.80 -19.47
C GLY A 588 -7.34 -13.69 -18.49
N ASN A 589 -7.86 -12.55 -18.99
CA ASN A 589 -8.52 -11.52 -18.20
C ASN A 589 -10.04 -11.65 -18.12
N TRP A 590 -10.63 -12.76 -18.60
CA TRP A 590 -12.07 -12.98 -18.49
C TRP A 590 -12.63 -12.89 -17.06
N PRO A 591 -11.91 -13.24 -15.97
CA PRO A 591 -12.40 -12.93 -14.63
C PRO A 591 -12.72 -11.44 -14.44
N ALA A 592 -11.90 -10.53 -14.98
CA ALA A 592 -12.19 -9.09 -14.94
C ALA A 592 -13.37 -8.72 -15.85
N ALA A 593 -13.44 -9.29 -17.06
CA ALA A 593 -14.54 -9.05 -17.99
C ALA A 593 -15.91 -9.53 -17.46
N TYR A 594 -15.94 -10.63 -16.72
CA TYR A 594 -17.14 -11.16 -16.06
C TYR A 594 -17.35 -10.59 -14.65
N ASN A 595 -16.57 -9.58 -14.25
CA ASN A 595 -16.66 -8.92 -12.95
C ASN A 595 -16.59 -9.92 -11.77
N VAL A 596 -15.80 -10.99 -11.92
CA VAL A 596 -15.52 -11.96 -10.85
C VAL A 596 -14.66 -11.29 -9.78
N GLY A 597 -15.09 -11.41 -8.52
CA GLY A 597 -14.43 -10.74 -7.39
C GLY A 597 -14.86 -9.28 -7.22
N ASN A 598 -15.76 -8.77 -8.07
CA ASN A 598 -16.30 -7.43 -7.97
C ASN A 598 -17.54 -7.35 -7.08
N GLN A 599 -17.63 -6.29 -6.28
CA GLN A 599 -18.78 -6.07 -5.42
C GLN A 599 -19.00 -4.59 -5.08
N SER A 600 -20.25 -4.13 -5.19
CA SER A 600 -20.71 -2.80 -4.77
C SER A 600 -19.82 -1.65 -5.25
N ASN A 601 -19.39 -1.67 -6.51
CA ASN A 601 -18.64 -0.60 -7.15
C ASN A 601 -19.54 0.37 -7.90
N ALA A 602 -19.07 1.60 -8.08
CA ALA A 602 -19.71 2.61 -8.91
C ALA A 602 -18.83 2.99 -10.11
N ALA A 603 -19.42 3.03 -11.30
CA ALA A 603 -18.88 3.77 -12.44
C ALA A 603 -19.80 4.97 -12.70
N VAL A 604 -19.31 6.19 -12.49
CA VAL A 604 -20.12 7.41 -12.53
C VAL A 604 -20.68 7.66 -13.92
N GLN A 605 -19.90 7.34 -14.95
CA GLN A 605 -20.24 7.43 -16.37
C GLN A 605 -19.96 6.09 -17.07
N GLY A 606 -20.65 5.86 -18.18
CA GLY A 606 -20.36 4.73 -19.07
C GLY A 606 -19.02 4.91 -19.80
N SER A 607 -18.46 3.82 -20.34
CA SER A 607 -17.29 3.89 -21.21
C SER A 607 -17.59 4.73 -22.47
N SER A 608 -16.57 5.34 -23.09
CA SER A 608 -16.71 6.31 -24.18
C SER A 608 -15.99 5.91 -25.48
N ASP A 609 -15.41 4.71 -25.56
CA ASP A 609 -14.74 4.26 -26.78
C ASP A 609 -15.77 3.96 -27.87
N GLY A 610 -15.83 4.89 -28.84
CA GLY A 610 -16.80 4.92 -29.92
C GLY A 610 -16.67 3.73 -30.88
N GLY A 611 -17.81 3.09 -31.10
CA GLY A 611 -18.04 2.19 -32.24
C GLY A 611 -17.71 0.73 -31.98
N VAL A 612 -18.63 -0.01 -31.36
CA VAL A 612 -19.28 -1.25 -31.84
C VAL A 612 -20.16 -1.80 -30.69
N ALA A 613 -21.29 -2.40 -31.07
CA ALA A 613 -22.51 -2.65 -30.30
C ALA A 613 -22.42 -3.66 -29.11
N VAL A 614 -22.88 -3.19 -27.93
CA VAL A 614 -23.58 -3.91 -26.81
C VAL A 614 -22.75 -4.89 -25.93
N PRO A 615 -22.98 -5.04 -24.58
CA PRO A 615 -23.94 -4.36 -23.65
C PRO A 615 -23.24 -3.51 -22.56
N GLY A 616 -23.60 -2.28 -22.13
CA GLY A 616 -24.89 -1.64 -21.79
C GLY A 616 -24.88 -1.23 -20.28
N ALA A 617 -25.45 -0.12 -19.77
CA ALA A 617 -26.32 0.88 -20.39
C ALA A 617 -25.54 2.17 -20.72
N GLY A 618 -25.07 2.22 -21.96
CA GLY A 618 -24.27 3.31 -22.52
C GLY A 618 -23.15 2.74 -23.38
N VAL A 619 -22.27 1.93 -22.77
CA VAL A 619 -21.17 1.15 -23.41
C VAL A 619 -20.85 -0.09 -22.54
N TRP A 620 -20.00 -1.00 -23.02
CA TRP A 620 -19.53 -2.21 -22.34
C TRP A 620 -18.72 -1.94 -21.06
N LEU A 621 -19.19 -2.46 -19.92
CA LEU A 621 -18.55 -2.39 -18.59
C LEU A 621 -18.22 -3.79 -18.02
N GLY A 622 -18.14 -4.77 -18.92
CA GLY A 622 -18.07 -6.19 -18.62
C GLY A 622 -19.28 -6.97 -19.16
N GLU A 623 -19.15 -8.29 -19.20
CA GLU A 623 -20.16 -9.23 -19.70
C GLU A 623 -21.38 -9.34 -18.78
N VAL A 624 -21.21 -8.99 -17.50
CA VAL A 624 -22.25 -8.97 -16.47
C VAL A 624 -21.84 -7.99 -15.37
N ALA A 625 -22.79 -7.25 -14.78
CA ALA A 625 -22.49 -6.37 -13.65
C ALA A 625 -22.06 -7.17 -12.40
N GLY A 626 -21.11 -6.64 -11.63
CA GLY A 626 -20.77 -7.19 -10.31
C GLY A 626 -21.94 -7.11 -9.33
N LEU A 627 -21.93 -7.95 -8.28
CA LEU A 627 -23.01 -7.94 -7.30
C LEU A 627 -23.06 -6.60 -6.55
N GLY A 628 -24.19 -5.91 -6.65
CA GLY A 628 -24.39 -4.60 -6.01
C GLY A 628 -23.71 -3.44 -6.73
N ASP A 629 -23.06 -3.67 -7.86
CA ASP A 629 -22.47 -2.60 -8.66
C ASP A 629 -23.57 -1.68 -9.23
N ALA A 630 -23.26 -0.38 -9.34
CA ALA A 630 -24.12 0.64 -9.91
C ALA A 630 -23.36 1.41 -10.99
N TYR A 631 -23.96 1.58 -12.17
CA TYR A 631 -23.31 2.27 -13.29
C TYR A 631 -24.22 3.37 -13.83
N GLY A 632 -23.65 4.55 -14.03
CA GLY A 632 -24.28 5.64 -14.76
C GLY A 632 -24.15 5.41 -16.26
N SER A 633 -25.02 6.05 -17.04
CA SER A 633 -24.82 6.13 -18.48
C SER A 633 -24.09 7.43 -18.83
N ALA A 634 -23.50 7.49 -20.03
CA ALA A 634 -22.91 8.73 -20.52
C ALA A 634 -23.94 9.89 -20.61
N THR A 635 -25.23 9.57 -20.79
CA THR A 635 -26.32 10.54 -20.87
C THR A 635 -26.99 10.83 -19.52
N ALA A 636 -26.83 9.96 -18.52
CA ALA A 636 -27.40 10.05 -17.18
C ALA A 636 -26.38 9.50 -16.16
N PRO A 637 -25.43 10.32 -15.68
CA PRO A 637 -24.41 9.89 -14.74
C PRO A 637 -25.00 9.57 -13.35
N LEU A 638 -24.29 8.75 -12.57
CA LEU A 638 -24.61 8.58 -11.14
C LEU A 638 -24.34 9.88 -10.39
N VAL A 639 -25.22 10.21 -9.45
CA VAL A 639 -25.06 11.40 -8.61
C VAL A 639 -24.13 11.06 -7.46
N THR A 640 -22.88 11.52 -7.54
CA THR A 640 -21.91 11.36 -6.46
C THR A 640 -22.01 12.48 -5.42
N ALA A 641 -22.42 13.68 -5.85
CA ALA A 641 -22.58 14.87 -5.03
C ALA A 641 -21.35 15.16 -4.14
N TRP A 642 -20.15 15.16 -4.73
CA TRP A 642 -18.91 15.47 -4.01
C TRP A 642 -18.97 16.83 -3.32
N ALA A 643 -18.42 16.93 -2.11
CA ALA A 643 -18.33 18.19 -1.38
C ALA A 643 -17.55 19.27 -2.15
N ASN A 644 -16.43 18.88 -2.78
CA ASN A 644 -15.63 19.75 -3.64
C ASN A 644 -14.85 18.95 -4.69
N ASP A 645 -15.34 18.88 -5.92
CA ASP A 645 -14.61 18.24 -7.02
C ASP A 645 -13.58 19.21 -7.65
N GLN A 646 -12.30 18.92 -7.48
CA GLN A 646 -11.18 19.67 -8.09
C GLN A 646 -10.45 18.87 -9.19
N SER A 647 -11.08 17.80 -9.67
CA SER A 647 -10.57 17.02 -10.80
C SER A 647 -10.77 17.74 -12.13
N PHE A 648 -10.30 17.15 -13.22
CA PHE A 648 -10.48 17.64 -14.58
C PHE A 648 -11.96 17.82 -14.97
N ALA A 649 -12.85 17.01 -14.39
CA ALA A 649 -14.30 17.10 -14.59
C ALA A 649 -14.97 18.20 -13.72
N GLY A 650 -14.24 18.76 -12.74
CA GLY A 650 -14.69 19.79 -11.82
C GLY A 650 -13.84 21.07 -11.89
N GLY A 651 -13.42 21.56 -10.73
CA GLY A 651 -12.72 22.85 -10.56
C GLY A 651 -11.25 22.87 -11.02
N ARG A 652 -10.63 21.71 -11.29
CA ARG A 652 -9.27 21.54 -11.83
C ARG A 652 -8.10 22.06 -11.00
N ALA A 653 -8.31 22.55 -9.78
CA ALA A 653 -7.21 23.02 -8.94
C ALA A 653 -6.39 21.87 -8.32
N GLY A 654 -6.92 20.65 -8.35
CA GLY A 654 -6.42 19.53 -7.56
C GLY A 654 -6.67 19.65 -6.07
N GLY A 655 -6.47 18.56 -5.34
CA GLY A 655 -6.68 18.50 -3.91
C GLY A 655 -8.15 18.53 -3.48
N GLY A 656 -9.06 18.02 -4.31
CA GLY A 656 -10.51 18.01 -4.04
C GLY A 656 -10.91 17.28 -2.76
N ASP A 657 -12.10 17.64 -2.24
CA ASP A 657 -12.78 16.93 -1.16
C ASP A 657 -13.88 16.04 -1.76
N TYR A 658 -13.55 14.74 -1.85
CA TYR A 658 -14.42 13.72 -2.43
C TYR A 658 -15.35 13.06 -1.40
N THR A 659 -15.66 13.76 -0.31
CA THR A 659 -16.75 13.38 0.60
C THR A 659 -18.08 13.31 -0.17
N PRO A 660 -18.78 12.16 -0.19
CA PRO A 660 -20.12 12.07 -0.79
C PRO A 660 -21.14 12.89 0.02
N GLY A 661 -21.88 13.77 -0.65
CA GLY A 661 -22.96 14.56 -0.06
C GLY A 661 -24.22 13.74 0.22
N ALA A 662 -25.18 14.33 0.95
CA ALA A 662 -26.39 13.64 1.42
C ALA A 662 -27.27 13.05 0.29
N GLY A 663 -27.20 13.61 -0.91
CA GLY A 663 -27.96 13.16 -2.10
C GLY A 663 -27.25 12.13 -2.98
N ASN A 664 -26.12 11.57 -2.54
CA ASN A 664 -25.38 10.61 -3.35
C ASN A 664 -26.16 9.31 -3.58
N THR A 665 -25.95 8.70 -4.75
CA THR A 665 -26.54 7.42 -5.16
C THR A 665 -25.49 6.30 -5.20
N LEU A 666 -24.42 6.42 -4.42
CA LEU A 666 -23.37 5.42 -4.41
C LEU A 666 -23.87 4.10 -3.80
N PRO A 667 -23.39 2.95 -4.32
CA PRO A 667 -23.77 1.65 -3.77
C PRO A 667 -23.28 1.53 -2.32
N ARG A 668 -24.04 0.78 -1.52
CA ARG A 668 -23.70 0.52 -0.11
C ARG A 668 -22.73 -0.65 -0.01
N VAL A 669 -21.82 -0.55 0.96
CA VAL A 669 -21.01 -1.68 1.41
C VAL A 669 -21.93 -2.62 2.19
N PRO A 670 -22.05 -3.91 1.82
CA PRO A 670 -22.91 -4.85 2.53
C PRO A 670 -22.55 -4.97 4.01
N ALA A 671 -23.55 -5.22 4.86
CA ALA A 671 -23.31 -5.47 6.28
C ALA A 671 -22.35 -6.65 6.46
N GLY A 672 -21.41 -6.54 7.39
CA GLY A 672 -20.36 -7.53 7.59
C GLY A 672 -19.17 -7.43 6.63
N MET A 673 -19.24 -6.65 5.55
CA MET A 673 -18.21 -6.59 4.50
C MET A 673 -17.35 -5.32 4.52
N ALA A 674 -17.46 -4.48 5.56
CA ALA A 674 -16.58 -3.32 5.67
C ALA A 674 -15.11 -3.78 5.71
N PRO A 675 -14.24 -3.26 4.82
CA PRO A 675 -12.86 -3.72 4.73
C PRO A 675 -11.95 -3.16 5.82
N TYR A 676 -12.30 -1.98 6.35
CA TYR A 676 -11.54 -1.22 7.34
C TYR A 676 -12.50 -0.53 8.31
N PRO A 677 -12.04 -0.05 9.48
CA PRO A 677 -12.91 0.57 10.48
C PRO A 677 -13.10 2.07 10.25
N VAL A 678 -12.15 2.71 9.57
CA VAL A 678 -12.16 4.15 9.25
C VAL A 678 -11.70 4.38 7.82
N ASP A 679 -12.08 5.52 7.26
CA ASP A 679 -11.66 5.99 5.94
C ASP A 679 -10.41 6.89 6.01
N MET A 680 -9.98 7.44 4.87
CA MET A 680 -8.77 8.29 4.81
C MET A 680 -8.90 9.64 5.50
N MET A 681 -10.12 10.03 5.91
CA MET A 681 -10.42 11.25 6.67
C MET A 681 -10.69 10.96 8.15
N GLY A 682 -10.53 9.69 8.58
CA GLY A 682 -10.74 9.25 9.97
C GLY A 682 -12.21 9.01 10.34
N ARG A 683 -13.13 9.00 9.37
CA ARG A 683 -14.56 8.75 9.60
C ARG A 683 -14.84 7.26 9.64
N ALA A 684 -15.84 6.86 10.43
CA ALA A 684 -16.18 5.45 10.60
C ALA A 684 -16.74 4.82 9.31
N VAL A 685 -16.13 3.71 8.87
CA VAL A 685 -16.68 2.85 7.82
C VAL A 685 -17.57 1.81 8.49
N ARG A 686 -18.86 2.11 8.54
CA ARG A 686 -19.83 1.31 9.31
C ARG A 686 -20.02 -0.08 8.69
N ASN A 687 -19.86 -1.11 9.51
CA ASN A 687 -20.04 -2.51 9.11
C ASN A 687 -21.51 -3.00 9.16
N ASP A 688 -22.47 -2.07 9.17
CA ASP A 688 -23.91 -2.32 9.36
C ASP A 688 -24.73 -2.15 8.06
N GLY A 689 -24.07 -2.03 6.91
CA GLY A 689 -24.73 -1.81 5.62
C GLY A 689 -24.92 -0.34 5.25
N ARG A 690 -24.51 0.61 6.10
CA ARG A 690 -24.68 2.05 5.84
C ARG A 690 -23.49 2.72 5.17
N ALA A 691 -22.30 2.12 5.24
CA ALA A 691 -21.14 2.65 4.50
C ALA A 691 -21.42 2.67 2.99
N VAL A 692 -20.83 3.63 2.27
CA VAL A 692 -20.92 3.75 0.81
C VAL A 692 -19.59 3.40 0.16
N ALA A 693 -19.64 3.04 -1.12
CA ALA A 693 -18.46 2.87 -1.95
C ALA A 693 -17.63 4.15 -2.05
N GLY A 694 -16.31 3.99 -2.17
CA GLY A 694 -15.33 5.06 -2.31
C GLY A 694 -14.36 5.14 -1.13
N ALA A 695 -13.39 6.03 -1.27
CA ALA A 695 -12.31 6.26 -0.30
C ALA A 695 -12.71 7.08 0.93
N VAL A 696 -13.85 7.78 0.85
CA VAL A 696 -14.33 8.70 1.88
C VAL A 696 -15.81 8.45 2.14
N GLN A 697 -16.18 8.38 3.42
CA GLN A 697 -17.56 8.23 3.87
C GLN A 697 -18.23 9.60 4.03
N PRO A 698 -19.57 9.70 3.91
CA PRO A 698 -20.31 10.92 4.22
C PRO A 698 -19.99 11.46 5.62
N ALA A 699 -20.06 12.78 5.78
CA ALA A 699 -19.81 13.47 7.04
C ALA A 699 -20.81 13.11 8.15
#